data_AF-C3LN80-F1
#
_entry.id   AF-C3LN80-F1
#
_cell.length_a   1.000
_cell.length_b   1.000
_cell.length_c   1.000
_cell.angle_alpha   90.00
_cell.angle_beta   90.00
_cell.angle_gamma   90.00
#
_symmetry.space_group_name_H-M   'P 1'
#
loop_
_entity.id
_entity.type
_entity.pdbx_description
1 polymer ?
#
loop_
_entity_poly.entity_id
_entity_poly.type
_entity_poly.pdbx_seq_one_letter_code
_entity_poly.pdbx_strand_id
1 'polypeptide(L)'
;MELTSLISKFFSSSDKTSQFELICDDSLDFATSRKTLEKIKAGKADEWITAQYVALKMLEEQGDVSSFPDGFIMPADTAVRLDSELRDLFSLPPVWKGVIDADIQGKASTPTFKIDLSVTTKQGRTTLNYTVDGPFIRFSQNEQYLLTPEQLMVFIAHKTHVRSDRSEYDNLLYLHSLQEAQKNGCKLNLKHFERLRILTPNKITVEAELNSQGELILTPNMGQSASHESIQKVLGQLQSDNAVTLKVGDEIVLFSEEKLMAVKEVISNRVIPQQQVKAFLENPTAYIDASLVDLDLGFSIRVHGATVFKHAYFGETDESGIDWFGASPTSDLINPISKLTDRVRDKTTLEDVAKKIEDARQTGATVFDYEGQSYDISDPAAVEKVLNEIGHKISSPNTDLSSYGEAEDAETESEGSEIHVVDIDLNDEELSENSPKVEQLISDISWDGELNWENHKRTPFPHQDIGVRWILGVEQKSLSDSKVSGALLADDMGLGKTFMALSAIEHIYQRQQISGETKKPALIVAPLSLLENWKDEVDKTFKHSPFKDVVILQSSAELNEYRMGGVEIRGQSASDDCLEPKYSLKVGKYFGPSRLDLPERLVITTYQTLRDYQFSMCLIDWGIVVFDEAQNIKNPNALQTRAAKGLKADFKLVATGTPVENSLADFWCLMDTACPGHLGSYQEFRARYISPILKAAGDEVEEIRARLGRELRIAVGALMLRRIKEDNLKGLPLKHMYAGGEFENWKYLEELKSTMVGYQRDVYEGAISHQLENEESHALTTLMRLRDSSLHPRLSDGGRLDIPKNAKSARALYGESGKLVSLLETLDRVRSKQEKCIIFAVNKRLQSFLSVTLGQIYNLGPLSVINGDAKAVAKRKSVPTRKSMISDFEAKEGFNLIVMSPVAAGVGLTVVGANHVVHLERYWNPAKEAQATDRVYRIGQEKEVHIYIPLLHHPEFESFDVNLHRLLTQKTLLKDAVVTPEDVIPQPAGVGGVVSGDLIDKRITAAELDKLSWQQFEALCVELLAKITDSESAWLTNNGADHGADGVLLNNSGNILLQAKFTQRQYDGYKGIQEIHSAKPIYESAMRSSFGRLIFVTNSPLLAKRTHEIAATCGIEVLGRTQLLTYLEEYDITLKDILSRLGKDRLRV
;
A
#
# COMPACT_ATOMS: atom_id res chain seq x y z
N MET A 1 -17.09 -16.07 13.05
CA MET A 1 -16.24 -17.22 13.42
C MET A 1 -15.65 -17.12 14.83
N GLU A 2 -15.23 -15.95 15.34
CA GLU A 2 -14.65 -15.89 16.70
C GLU A 2 -15.68 -15.93 17.85
N LEU A 3 -16.91 -15.41 17.65
CA LEU A 3 -17.95 -15.41 18.69
C LEU A 3 -18.57 -16.80 18.91
N THR A 4 -18.76 -17.55 17.82
CA THR A 4 -19.38 -18.89 17.79
C THR A 4 -18.49 -19.93 18.48
N SER A 5 -17.17 -19.80 18.33
CA SER A 5 -16.17 -20.55 19.11
C SER A 5 -16.18 -20.21 20.61
N LEU A 6 -16.61 -19.02 20.99
CA LEU A 6 -16.62 -18.54 22.37
C LEU A 6 -17.88 -19.00 23.10
N ILE A 7 -19.03 -19.00 22.41
CA ILE A 7 -20.32 -19.45 22.94
C ILE A 7 -20.35 -20.99 23.07
N SER A 8 -19.87 -21.73 22.08
CA SER A 8 -19.82 -23.20 22.13
C SER A 8 -18.89 -23.77 23.21
N LYS A 9 -17.79 -23.09 23.53
CA LYS A 9 -16.85 -23.49 24.60
C LYS A 9 -17.35 -23.19 26.02
N PHE A 10 -18.28 -22.24 26.20
CA PHE A 10 -18.77 -21.84 27.52
C PHE A 10 -19.98 -22.66 28.00
N PHE A 11 -20.79 -23.25 27.12
CA PHE A 11 -22.16 -23.65 27.46
C PHE A 11 -22.51 -25.14 27.25
N SER A 12 -21.63 -26.06 27.63
CA SER A 12 -21.98 -27.50 27.65
C SER A 12 -22.66 -27.98 28.95
N SER A 13 -22.85 -27.12 29.97
CA SER A 13 -23.38 -27.58 31.28
C SER A 13 -24.13 -26.52 32.13
N SER A 14 -24.74 -25.49 31.55
CA SER A 14 -25.46 -24.45 32.32
C SER A 14 -26.96 -24.75 32.49
N ASP A 15 -27.50 -24.46 33.67
CA ASP A 15 -28.91 -24.59 34.06
C ASP A 15 -29.81 -23.65 33.20
N LYS A 16 -30.74 -24.19 32.40
CA LYS A 16 -31.61 -23.44 31.46
C LYS A 16 -32.88 -22.86 32.13
N THR A 17 -32.87 -22.66 33.44
CA THR A 17 -34.07 -22.34 34.22
C THR A 17 -34.50 -20.87 34.12
N SER A 18 -33.59 -19.96 33.76
CA SER A 18 -33.85 -18.52 33.58
C SER A 18 -33.62 -18.10 32.11
N GLN A 19 -34.66 -17.68 31.39
CA GLN A 19 -34.59 -17.18 30.01
C GLN A 19 -35.59 -16.03 29.76
N PHE A 20 -35.42 -15.29 28.67
CA PHE A 20 -36.43 -14.33 28.20
C PHE A 20 -37.73 -15.05 27.81
N GLU A 21 -38.87 -14.43 28.12
CA GLU A 21 -40.18 -14.89 27.68
C GLU A 21 -40.43 -14.43 26.24
N LEU A 22 -40.81 -15.36 25.36
CA LEU A 22 -41.08 -15.09 23.96
C LEU A 22 -42.57 -14.82 23.76
N ILE A 23 -42.90 -13.61 23.32
CA ILE A 23 -44.24 -13.20 22.94
C ILE A 23 -44.22 -12.96 21.43
N CYS A 24 -45.19 -13.52 20.70
CA CYS A 24 -45.24 -13.41 19.24
C CYS A 24 -46.50 -12.66 18.81
N ASP A 25 -46.33 -11.47 18.23
CA ASP A 25 -47.41 -10.64 17.69
C ASP A 25 -46.92 -9.88 16.44
N ASP A 26 -47.04 -10.52 15.26
CA ASP A 26 -46.44 -10.14 13.96
C ASP A 26 -44.88 -9.95 13.96
N SER A 27 -44.28 -9.80 15.14
CA SER A 27 -42.85 -9.72 15.49
C SER A 27 -42.54 -10.60 16.71
N LEU A 28 -41.26 -10.76 17.04
CA LEU A 28 -40.78 -11.61 18.13
C LEU A 28 -40.28 -10.75 19.30
N ASP A 29 -41.08 -10.70 20.36
CA ASP A 29 -40.82 -9.90 21.55
C ASP A 29 -40.18 -10.77 22.64
N PHE A 30 -39.03 -10.31 23.14
CA PHE A 30 -38.29 -10.90 24.24
C PHE A 30 -38.54 -10.08 25.50
N ALA A 31 -39.41 -10.56 26.40
CA ALA A 31 -39.77 -9.87 27.64
C ALA A 31 -39.10 -10.51 28.87
N THR A 32 -38.74 -9.72 29.87
CA THR A 32 -38.31 -10.23 31.18
C THR A 32 -38.65 -9.24 32.30
N SER A 33 -38.66 -9.70 33.56
CA SER A 33 -38.98 -8.82 34.68
C SER A 33 -37.90 -7.75 34.88
N ARG A 34 -38.31 -6.52 35.24
CA ARG A 34 -37.38 -5.41 35.53
C ARG A 34 -36.33 -5.75 36.59
N LYS A 35 -36.69 -6.55 37.60
CA LYS A 35 -35.74 -7.04 38.63
C LYS A 35 -34.67 -7.96 38.02
N THR A 36 -35.03 -8.76 37.02
CA THR A 36 -34.10 -9.65 36.32
C THR A 36 -33.15 -8.85 35.42
N LEU A 37 -33.66 -7.86 34.69
CA LEU A 37 -32.85 -6.93 33.89
C LEU A 37 -31.82 -6.14 34.73
N GLU A 38 -32.20 -5.69 35.92
CA GLU A 38 -31.28 -5.03 36.86
C GLU A 38 -30.20 -5.99 37.37
N LYS A 39 -30.54 -7.25 37.64
CA LYS A 39 -29.56 -8.30 38.00
C LYS A 39 -28.58 -8.58 36.85
N ILE A 40 -29.05 -8.63 35.60
CA ILE A 40 -28.21 -8.82 34.41
C ILE A 40 -27.23 -7.66 34.29
N LYS A 41 -27.71 -6.41 34.37
CA LYS A 41 -26.87 -5.20 34.31
C LYS A 41 -25.86 -5.09 35.46
N ALA A 42 -26.20 -5.64 36.63
CA ALA A 42 -25.32 -5.70 37.80
C ALA A 42 -24.35 -6.90 37.79
N GLY A 43 -24.38 -7.76 36.76
CA GLY A 43 -23.53 -8.95 36.65
C GLY A 43 -23.86 -10.04 37.68
N LYS A 44 -25.10 -10.12 38.15
CA LYS A 44 -25.58 -11.06 39.18
C LYS A 44 -26.69 -12.01 38.67
N ALA A 45 -26.90 -12.08 37.36
CA ALA A 45 -27.89 -12.96 36.75
C ALA A 45 -27.24 -14.26 36.25
N ASP A 46 -28.09 -15.26 35.98
CA ASP A 46 -27.65 -16.54 35.43
C ASP A 46 -26.99 -16.35 34.06
N GLU A 47 -26.03 -17.22 33.77
CA GLU A 47 -25.18 -17.11 32.58
C GLU A 47 -25.99 -17.21 31.28
N TRP A 48 -27.04 -18.04 31.26
CA TRP A 48 -27.89 -18.25 30.07
C TRP A 48 -28.72 -17.01 29.68
N ILE A 49 -29.44 -16.41 30.64
CA ILE A 49 -30.20 -15.18 30.36
C ILE A 49 -29.29 -13.97 30.09
N THR A 50 -28.08 -13.98 30.67
CA THR A 50 -27.05 -12.97 30.39
C THR A 50 -26.54 -13.10 28.96
N ALA A 51 -26.32 -14.32 28.45
CA ALA A 51 -25.94 -14.56 27.07
C ALA A 51 -27.03 -14.12 26.08
N GLN A 52 -28.30 -14.44 26.36
CA GLN A 52 -29.44 -13.95 25.57
C GLN A 52 -29.50 -12.42 25.54
N TYR A 53 -29.30 -11.76 26.68
CA TYR A 53 -29.26 -10.29 26.77
C TYR A 53 -28.13 -9.67 25.95
N VAL A 54 -26.93 -10.25 26.00
CA VAL A 54 -25.77 -9.76 25.22
C VAL A 54 -26.03 -9.92 23.74
N ALA A 55 -26.56 -11.06 23.30
CA ALA A 55 -26.91 -11.29 21.91
C ALA A 55 -27.97 -10.29 21.40
N LEU A 56 -29.05 -10.07 22.17
CA LEU A 56 -30.09 -9.07 21.84
C LEU A 56 -29.55 -7.64 21.81
N LYS A 57 -28.62 -7.28 22.71
CA LYS A 57 -27.96 -5.96 22.71
C LYS A 57 -27.05 -5.77 21.49
N MET A 58 -26.34 -6.81 21.07
CA MET A 58 -25.51 -6.75 19.86
C MET A 58 -26.37 -6.57 18.60
N LEU A 59 -27.50 -7.28 18.51
CA LEU A 59 -28.46 -7.12 17.41
C LEU A 59 -29.13 -5.73 17.43
N GLU A 60 -29.36 -5.15 18.61
CA GLU A 60 -29.82 -3.77 18.73
C GLU A 60 -28.77 -2.75 18.26
N GLU A 61 -27.48 -2.95 18.58
CA GLU A 61 -26.39 -2.11 18.05
C GLU A 61 -26.24 -2.22 16.52
N GLN A 62 -26.69 -3.32 15.92
CA GLN A 62 -26.73 -3.54 14.47
C GLN A 62 -27.98 -2.93 13.80
N GLY A 63 -28.99 -2.54 14.58
CA GLY A 63 -30.26 -1.99 14.09
C GLY A 63 -31.32 -3.04 13.77
N ASP A 64 -31.03 -4.32 13.99
CA ASP A 64 -31.91 -5.45 13.68
C ASP A 64 -32.95 -5.74 14.78
N VAL A 65 -32.76 -5.18 15.98
CA VAL A 65 -33.64 -5.34 17.15
C VAL A 65 -33.86 -3.97 17.79
N SER A 66 -35.06 -3.70 18.31
CA SER A 66 -35.36 -2.47 19.07
C SER A 66 -35.61 -2.79 20.55
N SER A 67 -35.14 -1.97 21.49
CA SER A 67 -35.39 -2.21 22.91
C SER A 67 -36.60 -1.45 23.44
N PHE A 68 -37.27 -2.04 24.44
CA PHE A 68 -38.30 -1.40 25.26
C PHE A 68 -37.98 -1.59 26.75
N PRO A 69 -38.66 -0.91 27.69
CA PRO A 69 -38.26 -0.86 29.10
C PRO A 69 -38.03 -2.23 29.76
N ASP A 70 -38.80 -3.24 29.36
CA ASP A 70 -38.81 -4.58 29.94
C ASP A 70 -38.36 -5.68 28.94
N GLY A 71 -37.74 -5.31 27.80
CA GLY A 71 -37.39 -6.30 26.78
C GLY A 71 -36.86 -5.76 25.44
N PHE A 72 -36.93 -6.61 24.41
CA PHE A 72 -36.51 -6.33 23.04
C PHE A 72 -37.55 -6.82 22.02
N ILE A 73 -37.73 -6.09 20.93
CA ILE A 73 -38.62 -6.44 19.80
C ILE A 73 -37.73 -6.76 18.60
N MET A 74 -37.86 -7.97 18.09
CA MET A 74 -37.17 -8.46 16.89
C MET A 74 -38.18 -8.60 15.74
N PRO A 75 -38.02 -7.86 14.64
CA PRO A 75 -38.82 -8.03 13.43
C PRO A 75 -38.79 -9.48 12.89
N ALA A 76 -39.90 -9.95 12.31
CA ALA A 76 -40.03 -11.34 11.83
C ALA A 76 -39.02 -11.70 10.73
N ASP A 77 -38.65 -10.74 9.87
CA ASP A 77 -37.63 -10.90 8.82
C ASP A 77 -36.23 -11.09 9.42
N THR A 78 -35.95 -10.47 10.56
CA THR A 78 -34.70 -10.68 11.31
C THR A 78 -34.70 -12.04 11.99
N ALA A 79 -35.81 -12.44 12.62
CA ALA A 79 -35.92 -13.71 13.33
C ALA A 79 -35.67 -14.94 12.43
N VAL A 80 -36.12 -14.91 11.18
CA VAL A 80 -35.92 -16.00 10.20
C VAL A 80 -34.50 -16.04 9.59
N ARG A 81 -33.71 -14.96 9.75
CA ARG A 81 -32.32 -14.85 9.26
C ARG A 81 -31.26 -15.21 10.30
N LEU A 82 -31.66 -15.51 11.54
CA LEU A 82 -30.74 -15.91 12.61
C LEU A 82 -29.99 -17.21 12.28
N ASP A 83 -28.71 -17.25 12.62
CA ASP A 83 -27.89 -18.46 12.50
C ASP A 83 -28.37 -19.58 13.47
N SER A 84 -27.88 -20.81 13.29
CA SER A 84 -28.32 -21.95 14.12
C SER A 84 -27.99 -21.76 15.59
N GLU A 85 -26.87 -21.12 15.91
CA GLU A 85 -26.41 -20.93 17.28
C GLU A 85 -27.26 -19.90 18.03
N LEU A 86 -27.62 -18.78 17.39
CA LEU A 86 -28.53 -17.79 17.98
C LEU A 86 -29.96 -18.34 18.09
N ARG A 87 -30.41 -19.16 17.13
CA ARG A 87 -31.71 -19.84 17.23
C ARG A 87 -31.76 -20.79 18.43
N ASP A 88 -30.70 -21.54 18.68
CA ASP A 88 -30.60 -22.42 19.84
C ASP A 88 -30.50 -21.61 21.16
N LEU A 89 -29.77 -20.49 21.15
CA LEU A 89 -29.66 -19.58 22.29
C LEU A 89 -31.00 -18.97 22.67
N PHE A 90 -31.83 -18.61 21.68
CA PHE A 90 -33.17 -18.06 21.88
C PHE A 90 -34.28 -19.12 22.01
N SER A 91 -33.94 -20.41 22.03
CA SER A 91 -34.91 -21.51 22.14
C SER A 91 -35.98 -21.48 21.02
N LEU A 92 -35.59 -21.10 19.80
CA LEU A 92 -36.52 -21.02 18.66
C LEU A 92 -36.86 -22.40 18.07
N PRO A 93 -38.10 -22.60 17.56
CA PRO A 93 -38.50 -23.84 16.89
C PRO A 93 -37.62 -24.18 15.66
N PRO A 94 -37.56 -25.47 15.27
CA PRO A 94 -36.82 -25.87 14.07
C PRO A 94 -37.43 -25.28 12.80
N VAL A 95 -36.59 -25.09 11.78
CA VAL A 95 -37.00 -24.54 10.48
C VAL A 95 -37.90 -25.51 9.74
N TRP A 96 -38.99 -24.99 9.16
CA TRP A 96 -39.94 -25.76 8.37
C TRP A 96 -39.36 -26.10 6.98
N LYS A 97 -39.14 -27.40 6.74
CA LYS A 97 -38.63 -27.91 5.45
C LYS A 97 -39.73 -28.35 4.47
N GLY A 98 -40.96 -27.88 4.65
CA GLY A 98 -42.09 -28.24 3.80
C GLY A 98 -42.11 -27.52 2.45
N VAL A 99 -43.05 -27.92 1.60
CA VAL A 99 -43.29 -27.36 0.27
C VAL A 99 -44.59 -26.56 0.32
N ILE A 100 -44.64 -25.45 -0.42
CA ILE A 100 -45.84 -24.64 -0.64
C ILE A 100 -46.33 -24.93 -2.05
N ASP A 101 -47.58 -25.36 -2.21
CA ASP A 101 -48.21 -25.58 -3.50
C ASP A 101 -49.33 -24.55 -3.71
N ALA A 102 -49.24 -23.79 -4.79
CA ALA A 102 -50.14 -22.68 -5.10
C ALA A 102 -51.17 -23.11 -6.15
N ASP A 103 -52.45 -23.11 -5.76
CA ASP A 103 -53.55 -23.34 -6.69
C ASP A 103 -54.16 -22.02 -7.15
N ILE A 104 -53.92 -21.68 -8.43
CA ILE A 104 -54.28 -20.40 -9.01
C ILE A 104 -55.63 -20.53 -9.72
N GLN A 105 -56.58 -19.65 -9.36
CA GLN A 105 -57.93 -19.59 -9.91
C GLN A 105 -58.19 -18.21 -10.52
N GLY A 106 -58.78 -18.19 -11.72
CA GLY A 106 -59.10 -16.95 -12.44
C GLY A 106 -57.96 -16.41 -13.31
N LYS A 107 -58.17 -15.23 -13.92
CA LYS A 107 -57.16 -14.52 -14.74
C LYS A 107 -56.60 -13.34 -13.96
N ALA A 108 -55.30 -13.06 -14.09
CA ALA A 108 -54.64 -11.95 -13.38
C ALA A 108 -55.26 -10.57 -13.69
N SER A 109 -55.89 -10.40 -14.86
CA SER A 109 -56.59 -9.17 -15.25
C SER A 109 -58.00 -9.03 -14.64
N THR A 110 -58.48 -10.01 -13.88
CA THR A 110 -59.84 -10.00 -13.31
C THR A 110 -59.83 -9.96 -11.78
N PRO A 111 -60.78 -9.27 -11.11
CA PRO A 111 -60.84 -9.19 -9.65
C PRO A 111 -61.16 -10.54 -8.97
N THR A 112 -61.61 -11.52 -9.75
CA THR A 112 -61.87 -12.90 -9.30
C THR A 112 -60.59 -13.73 -9.17
N PHE A 113 -59.42 -13.17 -9.47
CA PHE A 113 -58.12 -13.82 -9.29
C PHE A 113 -57.88 -14.17 -7.82
N LYS A 114 -57.52 -15.43 -7.57
CA LYS A 114 -57.25 -15.96 -6.24
C LYS A 114 -56.17 -17.04 -6.32
N ILE A 115 -55.27 -17.07 -5.33
CA ILE A 115 -54.29 -18.14 -5.17
C ILE A 115 -54.51 -18.77 -3.80
N ASP A 116 -54.85 -20.06 -3.78
CA ASP A 116 -54.95 -20.84 -2.55
C ASP A 116 -53.62 -21.53 -2.27
N LEU A 117 -53.01 -21.23 -1.11
CA LEU A 117 -51.71 -21.75 -0.70
C LEU A 117 -51.90 -22.98 0.19
N SER A 118 -51.48 -24.14 -0.30
CA SER A 118 -51.49 -25.40 0.45
C SER A 118 -50.07 -25.79 0.88
N VAL A 119 -49.92 -26.34 2.08
CA VAL A 119 -48.61 -26.55 2.73
C VAL A 119 -48.40 -28.01 3.11
N THR A 120 -47.17 -28.51 2.98
CA THR A 120 -46.84 -29.90 3.35
C THR A 120 -46.48 -30.03 4.84
N THR A 121 -47.20 -30.88 5.56
CA THR A 121 -46.86 -31.29 6.94
C THR A 121 -45.62 -32.18 7.00
N LYS A 122 -45.03 -32.38 8.19
CA LYS A 122 -43.90 -33.29 8.41
C LYS A 122 -44.16 -34.74 7.94
N GLN A 123 -45.42 -35.16 7.88
CA GLN A 123 -45.85 -36.48 7.41
C GLN A 123 -46.02 -36.56 5.88
N GLY A 124 -45.66 -35.52 5.12
CA GLY A 124 -45.78 -35.48 3.67
C GLY A 124 -47.21 -35.23 3.16
N ARG A 125 -48.18 -34.95 4.04
CA ARG A 125 -49.57 -34.61 3.67
C ARG A 125 -49.73 -33.11 3.44
N THR A 126 -50.33 -32.75 2.31
CA THR A 126 -50.69 -31.36 1.98
C THR A 126 -51.99 -30.95 2.69
N THR A 127 -52.02 -29.79 3.33
CA THR A 127 -53.17 -29.27 4.06
C THR A 127 -53.36 -27.77 3.82
N LEU A 128 -54.62 -27.30 3.92
CA LEU A 128 -54.99 -25.88 3.98
C LEU A 128 -55.16 -25.37 5.42
N ASN A 129 -55.18 -26.29 6.40
CA ASN A 129 -55.37 -25.96 7.80
C ASN A 129 -54.02 -25.68 8.46
N TYR A 130 -53.59 -24.43 8.42
CA TYR A 130 -52.41 -23.90 9.11
C TYR A 130 -52.68 -22.47 9.58
N THR A 131 -51.89 -22.01 10.54
CA THR A 131 -51.90 -20.60 10.99
C THR A 131 -50.47 -20.06 10.92
N VAL A 132 -50.32 -18.83 10.43
CA VAL A 132 -49.03 -18.14 10.35
C VAL A 132 -49.09 -16.92 11.25
N ASP A 133 -48.26 -16.92 12.30
CA ASP A 133 -48.15 -15.83 13.26
C ASP A 133 -46.69 -15.35 13.26
N GLY A 134 -46.45 -14.16 12.70
CA GLY A 134 -45.12 -13.59 12.54
C GLY A 134 -44.16 -14.55 11.79
N PRO A 135 -43.01 -14.92 12.37
CA PRO A 135 -42.03 -15.80 11.74
C PRO A 135 -42.39 -17.31 11.82
N PHE A 136 -43.52 -17.68 12.42
CA PHE A 136 -43.86 -19.07 12.71
C PHE A 136 -45.06 -19.59 11.89
N ILE A 137 -44.98 -20.87 11.52
CA ILE A 137 -46.10 -21.65 11.01
C ILE A 137 -46.53 -22.70 12.04
N ARG A 138 -47.82 -22.78 12.33
CA ARG A 138 -48.41 -23.75 13.26
C ARG A 138 -49.43 -24.64 12.55
N PHE A 139 -49.30 -25.95 12.76
CA PHE A 139 -50.22 -26.99 12.27
C PHE A 139 -51.14 -27.51 13.38
N SER A 140 -50.69 -27.46 14.63
CA SER A 140 -51.46 -27.83 15.82
C SER A 140 -50.89 -27.13 17.06
N GLN A 141 -51.51 -27.30 18.24
CA GLN A 141 -51.02 -26.70 19.50
C GLN A 141 -49.60 -27.14 19.87
N ASN A 142 -49.14 -28.30 19.38
CA ASN A 142 -47.81 -28.86 19.70
C ASN A 142 -46.86 -28.88 18.49
N GLU A 143 -47.28 -28.39 17.32
CA GLU A 143 -46.47 -28.39 16.10
C GLU A 143 -46.31 -26.97 15.56
N GLN A 144 -45.18 -26.34 15.93
CA GLN A 144 -44.75 -25.02 15.50
C GLN A 144 -43.36 -25.10 14.86
N TYR A 145 -43.16 -24.37 13.76
CA TYR A 145 -41.91 -24.32 13.03
C TYR A 145 -41.57 -22.88 12.64
N LEU A 146 -40.28 -22.59 12.48
CA LEU A 146 -39.78 -21.31 11.97
C LEU A 146 -39.80 -21.32 10.44
N LEU A 147 -40.32 -20.26 9.81
CA LEU A 147 -40.28 -20.09 8.35
C LEU A 147 -38.88 -19.73 7.86
N THR A 148 -38.58 -20.02 6.60
CA THR A 148 -37.42 -19.40 5.92
C THR A 148 -37.77 -17.98 5.46
N PRO A 149 -36.78 -17.11 5.18
CA PRO A 149 -37.04 -15.76 4.67
C PRO A 149 -37.96 -15.75 3.43
N GLU A 150 -37.76 -16.70 2.52
CA GLU A 150 -38.50 -16.82 1.27
C GLU A 150 -39.93 -17.33 1.52
N GLN A 151 -40.12 -18.25 2.47
CA GLN A 151 -41.46 -18.71 2.86
C GLN A 151 -42.25 -17.60 3.56
N LEU A 152 -41.59 -16.80 4.41
CA LEU A 152 -42.22 -15.65 5.07
C LEU A 152 -42.70 -14.62 4.05
N MET A 153 -41.90 -14.36 3.01
CA MET A 153 -42.26 -13.48 1.89
C MET A 153 -43.56 -13.93 1.20
N VAL A 154 -43.73 -15.23 0.95
CA VAL A 154 -44.95 -15.80 0.35
C VAL A 154 -46.19 -15.52 1.20
N PHE A 155 -46.13 -15.76 2.51
CA PHE A 155 -47.28 -15.57 3.39
C PHE A 155 -47.61 -14.09 3.62
N ILE A 156 -46.60 -13.22 3.67
CA ILE A 156 -46.81 -11.75 3.75
C ILE A 156 -47.48 -11.26 2.45
N ALA A 157 -46.99 -11.69 1.29
CA ALA A 157 -47.58 -11.33 0.00
C ALA A 157 -49.04 -11.81 -0.10
N HIS A 158 -49.33 -13.02 0.39
CA HIS A 158 -50.70 -13.53 0.45
C HIS A 158 -51.61 -12.70 1.38
N LYS A 159 -51.15 -12.38 2.60
CA LYS A 159 -51.90 -11.54 3.57
C LYS A 159 -52.17 -10.14 3.00
N THR A 160 -51.23 -9.60 2.22
CA THR A 160 -51.32 -8.29 1.57
C THR A 160 -52.31 -8.31 0.40
N HIS A 161 -52.24 -9.32 -0.48
CA HIS A 161 -53.16 -9.50 -1.61
C HIS A 161 -54.62 -9.72 -1.17
N VAL A 162 -54.83 -10.46 -0.07
CA VAL A 162 -56.17 -10.68 0.49
C VAL A 162 -56.81 -9.36 0.97
N ARG A 163 -56.00 -8.37 1.36
CA ARG A 163 -56.42 -7.06 1.84
C ARG A 163 -56.50 -5.98 0.74
N SER A 164 -56.03 -6.25 -0.48
CA SER A 164 -56.02 -5.27 -1.58
C SER A 164 -57.32 -5.28 -2.38
N ASP A 165 -57.47 -4.30 -3.27
CA ASP A 165 -58.62 -4.17 -4.18
C ASP A 165 -58.61 -5.21 -5.32
N ARG A 166 -57.58 -6.07 -5.37
CA ARG A 166 -57.37 -7.12 -6.39
C ARG A 166 -57.41 -6.58 -7.81
N SER A 167 -56.84 -5.39 -8.00
CA SER A 167 -56.62 -4.81 -9.32
C SER A 167 -55.67 -5.70 -10.14
N GLU A 168 -55.63 -5.51 -11.46
CA GLU A 168 -54.66 -6.21 -12.32
C GLU A 168 -53.22 -5.99 -11.83
N TYR A 169 -52.91 -4.79 -11.35
CA TYR A 169 -51.64 -4.46 -10.73
C TYR A 169 -51.39 -5.28 -9.45
N ASP A 170 -52.36 -5.34 -8.52
CA ASP A 170 -52.23 -6.09 -7.26
C ASP A 170 -52.05 -7.60 -7.51
N ASN A 171 -52.76 -8.14 -8.52
CA ASN A 171 -52.68 -9.55 -8.89
C ASN A 171 -51.32 -9.90 -9.49
N LEU A 172 -50.78 -9.03 -10.34
CA LEU A 172 -49.47 -9.22 -10.95
C LEU A 172 -48.33 -8.96 -9.95
N LEU A 173 -48.49 -8.01 -9.03
CA LEU A 173 -47.55 -7.78 -7.92
C LEU A 173 -47.49 -8.99 -6.98
N TYR A 174 -48.64 -9.58 -6.67
CA TYR A 174 -48.70 -10.81 -5.87
C TYR A 174 -48.01 -11.99 -6.57
N LEU A 175 -48.25 -12.17 -7.87
CA LEU A 175 -47.53 -13.18 -8.67
C LEU A 175 -46.02 -12.91 -8.72
N HIS A 176 -45.60 -11.65 -8.84
CA HIS A 176 -44.19 -11.27 -8.84
C HIS A 176 -43.49 -11.64 -7.52
N SER A 177 -44.11 -11.32 -6.38
CA SER A 177 -43.57 -11.70 -5.06
C SER A 177 -43.45 -13.21 -4.86
N LEU A 178 -44.38 -13.99 -5.44
CA LEU A 178 -44.29 -15.45 -5.43
C LEU A 178 -43.17 -15.98 -6.33
N GLN A 179 -42.96 -15.38 -7.51
CA GLN A 179 -41.85 -15.70 -8.42
C GLN A 179 -40.50 -15.34 -7.80
N GLU A 180 -40.41 -14.21 -7.10
CA GLU A 180 -39.21 -13.77 -6.39
C GLU A 180 -38.85 -14.73 -5.26
N ALA A 181 -39.84 -15.15 -4.46
CA ALA A 181 -39.64 -16.18 -3.45
C ALA A 181 -39.18 -17.52 -4.05
N GLN A 182 -39.73 -17.93 -5.20
CA GLN A 182 -39.30 -19.14 -5.92
C GLN A 182 -37.86 -19.01 -6.43
N LYS A 183 -37.49 -17.87 -7.01
CA LYS A 183 -36.11 -17.59 -7.49
C LYS A 183 -35.11 -17.62 -6.33
N ASN A 184 -35.49 -17.15 -5.16
CA ASN A 184 -34.66 -17.14 -3.95
C ASN A 184 -34.57 -18.52 -3.25
N GLY A 185 -35.13 -19.58 -3.83
CA GLY A 185 -34.97 -20.96 -3.35
C GLY A 185 -36.16 -21.52 -2.58
N CYS A 186 -37.30 -20.81 -2.51
CA CYS A 186 -38.53 -21.37 -1.95
C CYS A 186 -39.07 -22.50 -2.84
N LYS A 187 -39.39 -23.65 -2.22
CA LYS A 187 -40.08 -24.76 -2.91
C LYS A 187 -41.55 -24.41 -3.12
N LEU A 188 -41.79 -23.65 -4.19
CA LEU A 188 -43.10 -23.18 -4.64
C LEU A 188 -43.35 -23.69 -6.06
N ASN A 189 -44.57 -24.16 -6.35
CA ASN A 189 -44.99 -24.55 -7.70
C ASN A 189 -46.00 -23.53 -8.24
N LEU A 190 -45.64 -22.82 -9.32
CA LEU A 190 -46.48 -21.78 -9.95
C LEU A 190 -47.13 -22.24 -11.28
N LYS A 191 -46.98 -23.54 -11.63
CA LYS A 191 -47.56 -24.16 -12.82
C LYS A 191 -47.28 -23.35 -14.10
N HIS A 192 -48.32 -22.87 -14.78
CA HIS A 192 -48.20 -22.21 -16.09
C HIS A 192 -47.69 -20.76 -16.02
N PHE A 193 -47.65 -20.16 -14.82
CA PHE A 193 -47.11 -18.80 -14.63
C PHE A 193 -45.58 -18.78 -14.48
N GLU A 194 -44.91 -19.94 -14.43
CA GLU A 194 -43.44 -20.03 -14.44
C GLU A 194 -42.82 -19.49 -15.74
N ARG A 195 -43.58 -19.45 -16.83
CA ARG A 195 -43.12 -18.97 -18.14
C ARG A 195 -43.31 -17.47 -18.37
N LEU A 196 -44.03 -16.78 -17.49
CA LEU A 196 -44.31 -15.34 -17.60
C LEU A 196 -43.31 -14.59 -16.73
N ARG A 197 -42.56 -13.64 -17.30
CA ARG A 197 -41.61 -12.83 -16.53
C ARG A 197 -42.25 -11.50 -16.16
N ILE A 198 -42.57 -11.33 -14.87
CA ILE A 198 -43.11 -10.07 -14.35
C ILE A 198 -41.95 -9.26 -13.77
N LEU A 199 -41.81 -8.02 -14.21
CA LEU A 199 -40.78 -7.08 -13.78
C LEU A 199 -41.43 -5.89 -13.08
N THR A 200 -40.91 -5.54 -11.91
CA THR A 200 -41.20 -4.26 -11.25
C THR A 200 -39.91 -3.44 -11.26
N PRO A 201 -39.77 -2.42 -12.12
CA PRO A 201 -38.55 -1.64 -12.21
C PRO A 201 -38.37 -0.88 -10.91
N ASN A 202 -37.23 -1.02 -10.23
CA ASN A 202 -36.96 -0.24 -9.01
C ASN A 202 -36.72 1.23 -9.33
N LYS A 203 -36.13 1.52 -10.49
CA LYS A 203 -35.79 2.84 -11.03
C LYS A 203 -36.01 2.86 -12.55
N ILE A 204 -36.06 4.06 -13.13
CA ILE A 204 -36.11 4.26 -14.59
C ILE A 204 -34.88 5.05 -14.99
N THR A 205 -34.04 4.43 -15.80
CA THR A 205 -32.82 5.01 -16.36
C THR A 205 -33.03 5.35 -17.84
N VAL A 206 -32.08 6.08 -18.43
CA VAL A 206 -32.13 6.49 -19.83
C VAL A 206 -30.91 5.97 -20.56
N GLU A 207 -31.14 5.25 -21.65
CA GLU A 207 -30.12 4.88 -22.62
C GLU A 207 -30.19 5.82 -23.81
N ALA A 208 -29.04 6.18 -24.36
CA ALA A 208 -28.94 7.18 -25.42
C ALA A 208 -28.12 6.64 -26.60
N GLU A 209 -28.69 6.67 -27.81
CA GLU A 209 -28.00 6.24 -29.04
C GLU A 209 -27.95 7.38 -30.06
N LEU A 210 -26.82 7.52 -30.76
CA LEU A 210 -26.68 8.47 -31.87
C LEU A 210 -27.25 7.86 -33.16
N ASN A 211 -28.20 8.56 -33.78
CA ASN A 211 -28.71 8.16 -35.08
C ASN A 211 -27.73 8.51 -36.22
N SER A 212 -28.02 8.03 -37.44
CA SER A 212 -27.21 8.30 -38.64
C SER A 212 -27.14 9.77 -39.06
N GLN A 213 -27.94 10.64 -38.43
CA GLN A 213 -27.97 12.09 -38.63
C GLN A 213 -27.26 12.86 -37.49
N GLY A 214 -26.71 12.15 -36.49
CA GLY A 214 -26.00 12.75 -35.35
C GLY A 214 -26.90 13.28 -34.24
N GLU A 215 -28.19 12.93 -34.22
CA GLU A 215 -29.12 13.26 -33.13
C GLU A 215 -29.08 12.15 -32.07
N LEU A 216 -29.24 12.51 -30.80
CA LEU A 216 -29.24 11.57 -29.69
C LEU A 216 -30.68 11.13 -29.39
N ILE A 217 -30.96 9.83 -29.51
CA ILE A 217 -32.26 9.23 -29.24
C ILE A 217 -32.23 8.60 -27.85
N LEU A 218 -33.11 9.07 -26.97
CA LEU A 218 -33.27 8.59 -25.61
C LEU A 218 -34.31 7.46 -25.54
N THR A 219 -33.98 6.38 -24.86
CA THR A 219 -34.86 5.23 -24.62
C THR A 219 -34.90 4.93 -23.12
N PRO A 220 -36.09 4.79 -22.50
CA PRO A 220 -36.18 4.44 -21.09
C PRO A 220 -35.81 2.97 -20.87
N ASN A 221 -34.85 2.73 -19.98
CA ASN A 221 -34.50 1.40 -19.50
C ASN A 221 -35.18 1.14 -18.15
N MET A 222 -35.86 -0.01 -18.06
CA MET A 222 -36.71 -0.42 -16.94
C MET A 222 -36.33 -1.85 -16.48
N GLY A 223 -35.11 -2.29 -16.79
CA GLY A 223 -34.59 -3.62 -16.43
C GLY A 223 -35.08 -4.77 -17.33
N GLN A 224 -35.64 -4.46 -18.50
CA GLN A 224 -36.13 -5.45 -19.47
C GLN A 224 -35.00 -6.09 -20.29
N SER A 225 -35.20 -7.34 -20.76
CA SER A 225 -34.22 -8.03 -21.63
C SER A 225 -34.50 -7.86 -23.13
N ALA A 226 -35.61 -7.21 -23.47
CA ALA A 226 -36.01 -6.96 -24.85
C ALA A 226 -35.13 -5.88 -25.53
N SER A 227 -34.84 -6.06 -26.82
CA SER A 227 -34.02 -5.12 -27.61
C SER A 227 -34.66 -3.74 -27.75
N HIS A 228 -33.84 -2.69 -27.91
CA HIS A 228 -34.30 -1.31 -28.09
C HIS A 228 -35.34 -1.18 -29.21
N GLU A 229 -35.18 -1.85 -30.36
CA GLU A 229 -36.16 -1.84 -31.45
C GLU A 229 -37.51 -2.46 -31.06
N SER A 230 -37.51 -3.47 -30.19
CA SER A 230 -38.73 -4.15 -29.72
C SER A 230 -39.48 -3.28 -28.74
N ILE A 231 -38.77 -2.60 -27.83
CA ILE A 231 -39.34 -1.65 -26.88
C ILE A 231 -39.98 -0.48 -27.64
N GLN A 232 -39.28 0.07 -28.63
CA GLN A 232 -39.77 1.21 -29.41
C GLN A 232 -41.11 0.95 -30.13
N LYS A 233 -41.37 -0.28 -30.56
CA LYS A 233 -42.65 -0.67 -31.19
C LYS A 233 -43.82 -0.75 -30.20
N VAL A 234 -43.52 -0.90 -28.92
CA VAL A 234 -44.47 -1.22 -27.85
C VAL A 234 -44.69 -0.02 -26.91
N LEU A 235 -43.78 0.98 -26.87
CA LEU A 235 -43.92 2.21 -26.08
C LEU A 235 -45.23 2.99 -26.35
N GLY A 236 -45.86 2.80 -27.52
CA GLY A 236 -47.19 3.35 -27.81
C GLY A 236 -48.30 2.86 -26.88
N GLN A 237 -48.12 1.72 -26.19
CA GLN A 237 -49.07 1.18 -25.22
C GLN A 237 -49.22 2.08 -23.98
N LEU A 238 -48.19 2.88 -23.65
CA LEU A 238 -48.15 3.76 -22.47
C LEU A 238 -48.77 5.14 -22.71
N GLN A 239 -49.36 5.39 -23.88
CA GLN A 239 -49.99 6.68 -24.22
C GLN A 239 -51.40 6.85 -23.65
N SER A 240 -52.00 5.80 -23.08
CA SER A 240 -53.29 5.92 -22.40
C SER A 240 -53.12 6.29 -20.92
N ASP A 241 -54.01 7.12 -20.38
CA ASP A 241 -53.91 7.63 -19.00
C ASP A 241 -54.04 6.53 -17.91
N ASN A 242 -54.55 5.35 -18.27
CA ASN A 242 -54.74 4.21 -17.35
C ASN A 242 -53.79 3.03 -17.61
N ALA A 243 -52.74 3.19 -18.43
CA ALA A 243 -51.82 2.09 -18.74
C ALA A 243 -50.83 1.85 -17.58
N VAL A 244 -51.12 0.88 -16.70
CA VAL A 244 -50.22 0.52 -15.57
C VAL A 244 -49.23 -0.58 -15.94
N THR A 245 -49.41 -1.21 -17.11
CA THR A 245 -48.60 -2.37 -17.55
C THR A 245 -48.08 -2.17 -18.97
N LEU A 246 -46.83 -2.61 -19.23
CA LEU A 246 -46.22 -2.67 -20.56
C LEU A 246 -45.89 -4.14 -20.88
N LYS A 247 -46.39 -4.63 -22.01
CA LYS A 247 -46.14 -6.02 -22.43
C LYS A 247 -45.15 -6.06 -23.59
N VAL A 248 -43.95 -6.57 -23.34
CA VAL A 248 -42.89 -6.74 -24.34
C VAL A 248 -42.60 -8.23 -24.52
N GLY A 249 -43.19 -8.85 -25.55
CA GLY A 249 -43.08 -10.29 -25.75
C GLY A 249 -43.71 -11.09 -24.60
N ASP A 250 -42.89 -11.91 -23.94
CA ASP A 250 -43.26 -12.71 -22.75
C ASP A 250 -42.97 -11.99 -21.41
N GLU A 251 -42.48 -10.74 -21.46
CA GLU A 251 -42.23 -9.88 -20.30
C GLU A 251 -43.39 -8.90 -20.05
N ILE A 252 -43.77 -8.75 -18.78
CA ILE A 252 -44.76 -7.75 -18.33
C ILE A 252 -44.07 -6.84 -17.32
N VAL A 253 -43.97 -5.56 -17.66
CA VAL A 253 -43.41 -4.52 -16.77
C VAL A 253 -44.56 -3.80 -16.08
N LEU A 254 -44.51 -3.72 -14.75
CA LEU A 254 -45.51 -3.07 -13.90
C LEU A 254 -44.99 -1.71 -13.43
N PHE A 255 -45.73 -0.63 -13.64
CA PHE A 255 -45.34 0.70 -13.18
C PHE A 255 -46.16 1.15 -11.97
N SER A 256 -45.50 1.80 -11.01
CA SER A 256 -46.19 2.70 -10.08
C SER A 256 -46.54 4.02 -10.78
N GLU A 257 -47.47 4.81 -10.22
CA GLU A 257 -47.85 6.12 -10.80
C GLU A 257 -46.64 7.04 -11.00
N GLU A 258 -45.73 7.11 -10.02
CA GLU A 258 -44.49 7.90 -10.08
C GLU A 258 -43.57 7.42 -11.21
N LYS A 259 -43.41 6.11 -11.36
CA LYS A 259 -42.55 5.51 -12.40
C LYS A 259 -43.15 5.73 -13.79
N LEU A 260 -44.46 5.66 -13.94
CA LEU A 260 -45.11 5.96 -15.21
C LEU A 260 -44.84 7.40 -15.66
N MET A 261 -44.87 8.37 -14.73
CA MET A 261 -44.53 9.76 -15.03
C MET A 261 -43.09 9.90 -15.53
N ALA A 262 -42.15 9.18 -14.90
CA ALA A 262 -40.76 9.16 -15.33
C ALA A 262 -40.59 8.58 -16.75
N VAL A 263 -41.28 7.48 -17.10
CA VAL A 263 -41.23 6.95 -18.48
C VAL A 263 -41.82 7.95 -19.48
N LYS A 264 -42.94 8.61 -19.13
CA LYS A 264 -43.58 9.62 -20.00
C LYS A 264 -42.68 10.83 -20.23
N GLU A 265 -41.91 11.24 -19.22
CA GLU A 265 -40.93 12.33 -19.32
C GLU A 265 -39.84 12.00 -20.36
N VAL A 266 -39.26 10.80 -20.31
CA VAL A 266 -38.25 10.34 -21.28
C VAL A 266 -38.82 10.25 -22.69
N ILE A 267 -40.07 9.79 -22.84
CA ILE A 267 -40.75 9.72 -24.15
C ILE A 267 -40.98 11.13 -24.72
N SER A 268 -41.29 12.11 -23.87
CA SER A 268 -41.55 13.49 -24.30
C SER A 268 -40.29 14.20 -24.82
N ASN A 269 -39.13 13.91 -24.21
CA ASN A 269 -37.83 14.50 -24.56
C ASN A 269 -36.94 13.53 -25.37
N ARG A 270 -37.55 12.65 -26.17
CA ARG A 270 -36.90 11.50 -26.80
C ARG A 270 -35.76 11.84 -27.77
N VAL A 271 -35.78 12.98 -28.45
CA VAL A 271 -34.80 13.30 -29.50
C VAL A 271 -34.09 14.60 -29.14
N ILE A 272 -32.77 14.52 -28.94
CA ILE A 272 -31.91 15.69 -28.76
C ILE A 272 -31.23 16.00 -30.10
N PRO A 273 -31.47 17.18 -30.70
CA PRO A 273 -30.84 17.57 -31.95
C PRO A 273 -29.32 17.63 -31.86
N GLN A 274 -28.61 17.30 -32.95
CA GLN A 274 -27.13 17.26 -33.02
C GLN A 274 -26.44 18.51 -32.40
N GLN A 275 -27.01 19.70 -32.61
CA GLN A 275 -26.47 20.97 -32.10
C GLN A 275 -26.54 21.10 -30.57
N GLN A 276 -27.45 20.37 -29.93
CA GLN A 276 -27.71 20.40 -28.49
C GLN A 276 -27.14 19.17 -27.77
N VAL A 277 -26.63 18.16 -28.49
CA VAL A 277 -26.04 16.95 -27.89
C VAL A 277 -24.90 17.31 -26.94
N LYS A 278 -24.04 18.26 -27.31
CA LYS A 278 -22.94 18.70 -26.43
C LYS A 278 -23.46 19.37 -25.15
N ALA A 279 -24.45 20.24 -25.27
CA ALA A 279 -25.08 20.91 -24.12
C ALA A 279 -25.86 19.92 -23.22
N PHE A 280 -26.46 18.89 -23.82
CA PHE A 280 -27.15 17.81 -23.13
C PHE A 280 -26.17 16.94 -22.33
N LEU A 281 -25.01 16.59 -22.90
CA LEU A 281 -23.96 15.84 -22.19
C LEU A 281 -23.33 16.65 -21.04
N GLU A 282 -23.18 17.97 -21.23
CA GLU A 282 -22.67 18.88 -20.20
C GLU A 282 -23.69 19.12 -19.07
N ASN A 283 -24.99 19.15 -19.38
CA ASN A 283 -26.04 19.33 -18.38
C ASN A 283 -27.35 18.59 -18.75
N PRO A 284 -27.44 17.28 -18.49
CA PRO A 284 -28.61 16.46 -18.82
C PRO A 284 -29.87 16.92 -18.07
N THR A 285 -29.71 17.46 -16.86
CA THR A 285 -30.80 17.92 -15.99
C THR A 285 -31.53 19.16 -16.51
N ALA A 286 -30.98 19.85 -17.51
CA ALA A 286 -31.68 20.94 -18.20
C ALA A 286 -32.76 20.43 -19.18
N TYR A 287 -32.70 19.16 -19.57
CA TYR A 287 -33.55 18.55 -20.59
C TYR A 287 -34.47 17.46 -20.05
N ILE A 288 -34.14 16.85 -18.91
CA ILE A 288 -34.91 15.78 -18.28
C ILE A 288 -35.01 16.07 -16.79
N ASP A 289 -36.22 15.94 -16.23
CA ASP A 289 -36.43 16.12 -14.80
C ASP A 289 -35.74 15.00 -13.99
N ALA A 290 -34.59 15.34 -13.40
CA ALA A 290 -33.80 14.45 -12.55
C ALA A 290 -34.49 14.08 -11.23
N SER A 291 -35.66 14.67 -10.90
CA SER A 291 -36.48 14.22 -9.78
C SER A 291 -37.34 13.00 -10.12
N LEU A 292 -37.58 12.75 -11.42
CA LEU A 292 -38.40 11.64 -11.91
C LEU A 292 -37.54 10.53 -12.54
N VAL A 293 -36.46 10.88 -13.24
CA VAL A 293 -35.64 9.96 -14.03
C VAL A 293 -34.22 9.88 -13.47
N ASP A 294 -33.74 8.66 -13.19
CA ASP A 294 -32.37 8.44 -12.69
C ASP A 294 -31.38 8.52 -13.87
N LEU A 295 -30.83 9.72 -14.07
CA LEU A 295 -29.86 10.00 -15.12
C LEU A 295 -28.50 9.49 -14.66
N ASP A 296 -28.25 8.19 -14.86
CA ASP A 296 -27.01 7.51 -14.47
C ASP A 296 -25.83 7.90 -15.40
N LEU A 297 -25.55 9.20 -15.50
CA LEU A 297 -24.28 9.76 -15.98
C LEU A 297 -23.37 9.96 -14.76
N GLY A 298 -23.15 8.86 -14.03
CA GLY A 298 -22.64 8.85 -12.66
C GLY A 298 -21.12 8.76 -12.52
N PHE A 299 -20.34 8.55 -13.58
CA PHE A 299 -18.90 8.27 -13.43
C PHE A 299 -17.98 9.18 -14.24
N SER A 300 -16.69 9.19 -13.87
CA SER A 300 -15.62 9.89 -14.60
C SER A 300 -15.51 9.27 -16.01
N ILE A 301 -14.97 9.99 -16.99
CA ILE A 301 -14.70 9.51 -18.37
C ILE A 301 -13.92 8.17 -18.41
N ARG A 302 -13.33 7.73 -17.28
CA ARG A 302 -12.55 6.50 -17.13
C ARG A 302 -13.29 5.28 -16.56
N VAL A 303 -14.57 5.37 -16.22
CA VAL A 303 -15.29 4.29 -15.53
C VAL A 303 -16.33 3.67 -16.47
N HIS A 304 -16.09 2.41 -16.85
CA HIS A 304 -17.00 1.65 -17.71
C HIS A 304 -18.09 0.89 -16.94
N GLY A 305 -17.95 0.71 -15.61
CA GLY A 305 -18.96 0.05 -14.78
C GLY A 305 -18.42 -0.54 -13.47
N ALA A 306 -19.18 -1.45 -12.85
CA ALA A 306 -18.77 -2.25 -11.70
C ALA A 306 -18.40 -3.68 -12.16
N THR A 307 -17.20 -4.16 -11.82
CA THR A 307 -16.68 -5.49 -12.23
C THR A 307 -16.22 -6.32 -11.03
N VAL A 308 -16.09 -7.64 -11.22
CA VAL A 308 -15.55 -8.58 -10.22
C VAL A 308 -14.03 -8.43 -10.09
N PHE A 309 -13.53 -8.33 -8.86
CA PHE A 309 -12.10 -8.17 -8.58
C PHE A 309 -11.25 -9.34 -9.14
N LYS A 310 -10.42 -9.08 -10.15
CA LYS A 310 -9.42 -10.02 -10.69
C LYS A 310 -8.01 -9.59 -10.29
N HIS A 311 -7.23 -10.52 -9.73
CA HIS A 311 -5.80 -10.29 -9.48
C HIS A 311 -5.05 -10.20 -10.81
N ALA A 312 -4.50 -9.03 -11.14
CA ALA A 312 -3.52 -8.92 -12.21
C ALA A 312 -2.14 -9.35 -11.68
N TYR A 313 -1.51 -10.30 -12.37
CA TYR A 313 -0.21 -10.85 -12.02
C TYR A 313 0.91 -9.88 -12.42
N PHE A 314 1.56 -9.25 -11.43
CA PHE A 314 2.68 -8.32 -11.62
C PHE A 314 3.97 -8.91 -11.05
N GLY A 315 4.37 -10.07 -11.60
CA GLY A 315 5.47 -10.88 -11.08
C GLY A 315 6.71 -10.09 -10.67
N GLU A 316 7.17 -10.32 -9.44
CA GLU A 316 8.55 -10.68 -9.07
C GLU A 316 8.76 -10.59 -7.55
N THR A 317 9.36 -11.64 -7.00
CA THR A 317 10.10 -11.61 -5.73
C THR A 317 11.55 -11.27 -6.06
N ASP A 318 12.03 -10.10 -5.64
CA ASP A 318 13.45 -9.75 -5.74
C ASP A 318 14.28 -10.71 -4.86
N GLU A 319 15.24 -11.42 -5.44
CA GLU A 319 16.24 -12.17 -4.67
C GLU A 319 17.23 -11.18 -4.05
N SER A 320 17.14 -11.01 -2.73
CA SER A 320 17.92 -9.98 -2.00
C SER A 320 19.44 -10.18 -2.01
N GLY A 321 19.94 -11.34 -2.44
CA GLY A 321 21.38 -11.68 -2.43
C GLY A 321 22.03 -11.72 -1.04
N ILE A 322 21.28 -11.51 0.05
CA ILE A 322 21.79 -11.50 1.41
C ILE A 322 21.78 -12.92 1.98
N ASP A 323 22.96 -13.38 2.37
CA ASP A 323 23.12 -14.59 3.15
C ASP A 323 22.82 -14.32 4.63
N TRP A 324 21.61 -14.68 5.04
CA TRP A 324 21.14 -14.53 6.42
C TRP A 324 21.70 -15.59 7.38
N PHE A 325 22.30 -16.66 6.85
CA PHE A 325 22.67 -17.85 7.61
C PHE A 325 24.17 -18.15 7.61
N GLY A 326 24.98 -17.34 6.91
CA GLY A 326 26.44 -17.43 6.92
C GLY A 326 27.02 -18.53 6.04
N ALA A 327 26.25 -19.06 5.08
CA ALA A 327 26.71 -19.97 4.04
C ALA A 327 26.73 -19.29 2.66
N SER A 328 27.93 -19.03 2.14
CA SER A 328 28.18 -18.46 0.81
C SER A 328 27.33 -19.13 -0.29
N PRO A 329 26.60 -18.36 -1.14
CA PRO A 329 25.83 -18.93 -2.25
C PRO A 329 26.70 -19.06 -3.50
N THR A 330 27.86 -19.74 -3.43
CA THR A 330 28.69 -20.06 -4.61
C THR A 330 29.66 -21.21 -4.33
N SER A 331 29.15 -22.36 -3.91
CA SER A 331 29.87 -23.62 -4.08
C SER A 331 28.88 -24.71 -4.45
N ASP A 332 29.15 -25.38 -5.57
CA ASP A 332 28.39 -26.50 -6.11
C ASP A 332 27.91 -27.43 -4.98
N LEU A 333 26.62 -27.35 -4.68
CA LEU A 333 25.94 -28.25 -3.75
C LEU A 333 25.96 -29.64 -4.38
N ILE A 334 26.89 -30.48 -3.92
CA ILE A 334 26.94 -31.89 -4.28
C ILE A 334 25.73 -32.55 -3.60
N ASN A 335 24.69 -32.81 -4.38
CA ASN A 335 23.47 -33.45 -3.94
C ASN A 335 23.69 -34.96 -3.73
N PRO A 336 23.00 -35.59 -2.79
CA PRO A 336 23.01 -37.06 -2.68
C PRO A 336 22.33 -37.69 -3.91
N ILE A 337 22.79 -38.86 -4.35
CA ILE A 337 22.27 -39.55 -5.53
C ILE A 337 20.76 -39.87 -5.46
N SER A 338 20.17 -39.91 -4.26
CA SER A 338 18.72 -40.11 -4.07
C SER A 338 17.86 -39.03 -4.73
N LYS A 339 18.34 -37.77 -4.82
CA LYS A 339 17.63 -36.65 -5.48
C LYS A 339 17.54 -36.79 -7.01
N LEU A 340 18.25 -37.75 -7.61
CA LEU A 340 18.18 -38.06 -9.05
C LEU A 340 16.82 -38.66 -9.46
N THR A 341 16.09 -39.26 -8.50
CA THR A 341 14.79 -39.92 -8.74
C THR A 341 13.68 -38.97 -9.20
N ASP A 342 13.74 -37.70 -8.81
CA ASP A 342 12.68 -36.72 -9.10
C ASP A 342 12.83 -36.08 -10.50
N ARG A 343 14.01 -36.25 -11.12
CA ARG A 343 14.37 -35.63 -12.41
C ARG A 343 14.36 -36.59 -13.58
N VAL A 344 14.67 -37.87 -13.37
CA VAL A 344 14.68 -38.88 -14.44
C VAL A 344 13.30 -39.51 -14.60
N ARG A 345 12.58 -39.11 -15.65
CA ARG A 345 11.17 -39.49 -15.88
C ARG A 345 10.96 -40.53 -16.99
N ASP A 346 11.94 -40.72 -17.87
CA ASP A 346 11.81 -41.57 -19.06
C ASP A 346 12.88 -42.66 -19.11
N LYS A 347 12.57 -43.78 -19.78
CA LYS A 347 13.51 -44.90 -19.91
C LYS A 347 14.77 -44.53 -20.71
N THR A 348 14.62 -43.66 -21.70
CA THR A 348 15.73 -43.17 -22.53
C THR A 348 16.67 -42.24 -21.77
N THR A 349 16.15 -41.43 -20.84
CA THR A 349 16.97 -40.54 -20.00
C THR A 349 17.67 -41.31 -18.88
N LEU A 350 17.03 -42.36 -18.34
CA LEU A 350 17.68 -43.27 -17.39
C LEU A 350 18.87 -44.00 -18.01
N GLU A 351 18.76 -44.47 -19.26
CA GLU A 351 19.87 -45.13 -19.97
C GLU A 351 21.05 -44.17 -20.23
N ASP A 352 20.78 -42.90 -20.55
CA ASP A 352 21.83 -41.88 -20.75
C ASP A 352 22.53 -41.50 -19.42
N VAL A 353 21.76 -41.32 -18.34
CA VAL A 353 22.30 -41.01 -17.01
C VAL A 353 23.11 -42.19 -16.46
N ALA A 354 22.63 -43.42 -16.59
CA ALA A 354 23.37 -44.61 -16.16
C ALA A 354 24.71 -44.74 -16.90
N LYS A 355 24.73 -44.44 -18.21
CA LYS A 355 25.95 -44.48 -19.02
C LYS A 355 26.95 -43.40 -18.61
N LYS A 356 26.47 -42.17 -18.36
CA LYS A 356 27.35 -41.07 -17.92
C LYS A 356 27.90 -41.27 -16.51
N ILE A 357 27.13 -41.88 -15.61
CA ILE A 357 27.63 -42.28 -14.28
C ILE A 357 28.71 -43.35 -14.40
N GLU A 358 28.55 -44.31 -15.32
CA GLU A 358 29.55 -45.36 -15.57
C GLU A 358 30.84 -44.77 -16.19
N ASP A 359 30.73 -43.83 -17.14
CA ASP A 359 31.86 -43.11 -17.72
C ASP A 359 32.60 -42.24 -16.66
N ALA A 360 31.86 -41.60 -15.75
CA ALA A 360 32.41 -40.85 -14.62
C ALA A 360 33.16 -41.76 -13.63
N ARG A 361 32.68 -42.98 -13.41
CA ARG A 361 33.37 -43.98 -12.57
C ARG A 361 34.65 -44.51 -13.20
N GLN A 362 34.65 -44.77 -14.51
CA GLN A 362 35.84 -45.24 -15.22
C GLN A 362 36.97 -44.21 -15.22
N THR A 363 36.64 -42.92 -15.10
CA THR A 363 37.59 -41.81 -14.99
C THR A 363 37.99 -41.50 -13.54
N GLY A 364 37.42 -42.19 -12.55
CA GLY A 364 37.74 -42.04 -11.13
C GLY A 364 37.04 -40.86 -10.44
N ALA A 365 36.01 -40.28 -11.04
CA ALA A 365 35.25 -39.19 -10.45
C ALA A 365 34.30 -39.69 -9.34
N THR A 366 34.24 -38.96 -8.24
CA THR A 366 33.30 -39.19 -7.12
C THR A 366 32.03 -38.35 -7.23
N VAL A 367 31.94 -37.49 -8.25
CA VAL A 367 30.84 -36.55 -8.47
C VAL A 367 30.39 -36.61 -9.92
N PHE A 368 29.08 -36.53 -10.14
CA PHE A 368 28.44 -36.60 -11.44
C PHE A 368 27.51 -35.40 -11.66
N ASP A 369 27.66 -34.69 -12.78
CA ASP A 369 26.84 -33.52 -13.09
C ASP A 369 25.69 -33.86 -14.05
N TYR A 370 24.47 -33.45 -13.70
CA TYR A 370 23.29 -33.58 -14.54
C TYR A 370 22.36 -32.38 -14.37
N GLU A 371 21.96 -31.75 -15.48
CA GLU A 371 21.07 -30.57 -15.51
C GLU A 371 21.49 -29.41 -14.60
N GLY A 372 22.80 -29.12 -14.54
CA GLY A 372 23.35 -28.01 -13.75
C GLY A 372 23.42 -28.26 -12.24
N GLN A 373 23.29 -29.51 -11.80
CA GLN A 373 23.51 -29.94 -10.41
C GLN A 373 24.52 -31.08 -10.34
N SER A 374 25.38 -31.03 -9.32
CA SER A 374 26.36 -32.07 -9.02
C SER A 374 25.77 -33.11 -8.06
N TYR A 375 26.06 -34.39 -8.26
CA TYR A 375 25.57 -35.51 -7.46
C TYR A 375 26.72 -36.39 -6.97
N ASP A 376 26.69 -36.81 -5.71
CA ASP A 376 27.69 -37.71 -5.12
C ASP A 376 27.48 -39.16 -5.59
N ILE A 377 28.50 -39.75 -6.23
CA ILE A 377 28.51 -41.15 -6.70
C ILE A 377 29.54 -42.01 -5.96
N SER A 378 30.04 -41.56 -4.80
CA SER A 378 31.09 -42.22 -4.02
C SER A 378 30.73 -43.62 -3.50
N ASP A 379 29.43 -43.92 -3.31
CA ASP A 379 28.95 -45.24 -2.87
C ASP A 379 28.31 -46.03 -4.04
N PRO A 380 28.98 -47.08 -4.55
CA PRO A 380 28.47 -47.88 -5.66
C PRO A 380 27.13 -48.55 -5.39
N ALA A 381 26.91 -49.01 -4.14
CA ALA A 381 25.71 -49.75 -3.75
C ALA A 381 24.49 -48.84 -3.65
N ALA A 382 24.67 -47.61 -3.14
CA ALA A 382 23.61 -46.61 -3.06
C ALA A 382 23.15 -46.17 -4.46
N VAL A 383 24.07 -45.96 -5.39
CA VAL A 383 23.77 -45.57 -6.77
C VAL A 383 23.02 -46.68 -7.52
N GLU A 384 23.44 -47.94 -7.41
CA GLU A 384 22.74 -49.07 -8.04
C GLU A 384 21.32 -49.24 -7.48
N LYS A 385 21.15 -49.07 -6.16
CA LYS A 385 19.84 -49.13 -5.53
C LYS A 385 18.90 -48.06 -6.09
N VAL A 386 19.39 -46.83 -6.23
CA VAL A 386 18.60 -45.71 -6.77
C VAL A 386 18.27 -45.90 -8.25
N LEU A 387 19.23 -46.35 -9.08
CA LEU A 387 18.97 -46.64 -10.49
C LEU A 387 17.94 -47.77 -10.68
N ASN A 388 17.99 -48.80 -9.83
CA ASN A 388 16.99 -49.88 -9.83
C ASN A 388 15.62 -49.38 -9.35
N GLU A 389 15.56 -48.50 -8.34
CA GLU A 389 14.31 -47.87 -7.89
C GLU A 389 13.65 -47.01 -8.98
N ILE A 390 14.44 -46.21 -9.72
CA ILE A 390 13.93 -45.44 -10.87
C ILE A 390 13.49 -46.39 -11.99
N GLY A 391 14.27 -47.43 -12.29
CA GLY A 391 13.93 -48.46 -13.27
C GLY A 391 12.63 -49.18 -12.94
N HIS A 392 12.39 -49.52 -11.67
CA HIS A 392 11.14 -50.12 -11.18
C HIS A 392 9.95 -49.15 -11.29
N LYS A 393 10.13 -47.86 -10.95
CA LYS A 393 9.11 -46.81 -11.14
C LYS A 393 8.69 -46.66 -12.60
N ILE A 394 9.65 -46.73 -13.54
CA ILE A 394 9.38 -46.55 -14.98
C ILE A 394 8.74 -47.82 -15.61
N SER A 395 9.02 -49.01 -15.08
CA SER A 395 8.57 -50.29 -15.67
C SER A 395 7.22 -50.80 -15.15
N SER A 396 6.58 -50.10 -14.20
CA SER A 396 5.30 -50.52 -13.60
C SER A 396 4.17 -49.52 -13.89
N PRO A 397 3.54 -49.54 -15.09
CA PRO A 397 2.37 -48.72 -15.37
C PRO A 397 1.09 -49.43 -14.85
N ASN A 398 0.58 -48.93 -13.71
CA ASN A 398 -0.73 -49.18 -13.09
C ASN A 398 -1.07 -50.57 -12.50
N THR A 399 -1.06 -50.64 -11.16
CA THR A 399 -2.17 -51.17 -10.33
C THR A 399 -1.97 -50.77 -8.87
N ASP A 400 -2.52 -49.62 -8.49
CA ASP A 400 -3.19 -49.34 -7.20
C ASP A 400 -3.64 -47.87 -7.19
N LEU A 401 -4.72 -47.61 -7.93
CA LEU A 401 -5.51 -46.38 -7.84
C LEU A 401 -6.45 -46.48 -6.62
N SER A 402 -5.88 -46.50 -5.42
CA SER A 402 -6.54 -46.15 -4.16
C SER A 402 -5.53 -46.16 -3.01
N SER A 403 -4.87 -45.02 -2.76
CA SER A 403 -4.33 -44.60 -1.44
C SER A 403 -3.34 -43.42 -1.50
N TYR A 404 -3.17 -42.76 -2.64
CA TYR A 404 -2.71 -41.38 -2.69
C TYR A 404 -3.70 -40.61 -3.55
N GLY A 405 -4.78 -40.17 -2.91
CA GLY A 405 -5.67 -39.18 -3.49
C GLY A 405 -4.85 -37.92 -3.74
N GLU A 406 -4.96 -37.41 -4.95
CA GLU A 406 -4.69 -36.03 -5.29
C GLU A 406 -5.26 -35.14 -4.19
N ALA A 407 -4.40 -34.65 -3.30
CA ALA A 407 -4.64 -33.38 -2.66
C ALA A 407 -4.17 -32.34 -3.68
N GLU A 408 -5.09 -32.02 -4.59
CA GLU A 408 -5.35 -30.61 -4.84
C GLU A 408 -5.45 -29.94 -3.46
N ASP A 409 -4.36 -29.33 -3.01
CA ASP A 409 -4.50 -28.09 -2.25
C ASP A 409 -4.77 -27.04 -3.35
N ALA A 410 -5.98 -26.96 -3.92
CA ALA A 410 -7.12 -26.38 -3.23
C ALA A 410 -6.61 -25.35 -2.23
N GLU A 411 -6.06 -24.25 -2.77
CA GLU A 411 -6.40 -22.96 -2.21
C GLU A 411 -7.88 -23.05 -1.87
N THR A 412 -8.16 -23.06 -0.58
CA THR A 412 -9.49 -22.79 -0.09
C THR A 412 -9.72 -21.36 -0.53
N GLU A 413 -10.20 -21.19 -1.78
CA GLU A 413 -11.28 -20.29 -2.05
C GLU A 413 -12.32 -20.63 -0.98
N SER A 414 -12.19 -20.00 0.17
CA SER A 414 -13.37 -19.52 0.85
C SER A 414 -14.24 -18.99 -0.27
N GLU A 415 -15.48 -19.49 -0.41
CA GLU A 415 -16.53 -18.83 -1.17
C GLU A 415 -16.59 -17.38 -0.68
N GLY A 416 -15.73 -16.59 -1.30
CA GLY A 416 -15.31 -15.30 -0.85
C GLY A 416 -16.22 -14.42 -1.61
N SER A 417 -17.27 -13.96 -0.93
CA SER A 417 -18.19 -12.91 -1.37
C SER A 417 -17.53 -12.06 -2.47
N GLU A 418 -17.98 -12.23 -3.71
CA GLU A 418 -17.39 -11.56 -4.87
C GLU A 418 -17.36 -10.05 -4.60
N ILE A 419 -16.15 -9.50 -4.52
CA ILE A 419 -15.95 -8.08 -4.23
C ILE A 419 -16.10 -7.32 -5.54
N HIS A 420 -17.20 -6.58 -5.69
CA HIS A 420 -17.44 -5.71 -6.83
C HIS A 420 -16.68 -4.38 -6.65
N VAL A 421 -15.96 -3.95 -7.70
CA VAL A 421 -15.09 -2.77 -7.69
C VAL A 421 -15.32 -1.97 -8.97
N VAL A 422 -15.11 -0.65 -8.89
CA VAL A 422 -15.17 0.27 -10.04
C VAL A 422 -14.12 -0.13 -11.08
N ASP A 423 -14.55 -0.31 -12.33
CA ASP A 423 -13.69 -0.57 -13.49
C ASP A 423 -13.02 0.72 -13.97
N ILE A 424 -11.72 0.67 -14.29
CA ILE A 424 -10.92 1.84 -14.69
C ILE A 424 -10.11 1.48 -15.94
N ASP A 425 -10.25 2.26 -17.02
CA ASP A 425 -9.44 2.09 -18.23
C ASP A 425 -7.94 2.27 -17.95
N LEU A 426 -7.15 1.30 -18.40
CA LEU A 426 -5.69 1.41 -18.52
C LEU A 426 -5.40 2.11 -19.85
N ASN A 427 -4.73 3.27 -19.76
CA ASN A 427 -4.47 4.11 -20.93
C ASN A 427 -3.56 3.38 -21.94
N ASP A 428 -4.09 3.14 -23.14
CA ASP A 428 -3.38 2.66 -24.32
C ASP A 428 -3.16 3.78 -25.35
N GLU A 429 -2.00 3.66 -26.02
CA GLU A 429 -1.48 4.34 -27.22
C GLU A 429 -0.77 5.71 -27.12
N GLU A 430 0.31 5.77 -27.90
CA GLU A 430 1.56 6.54 -27.77
C GLU A 430 1.45 8.05 -28.10
N LEU A 431 2.38 8.86 -27.55
CA LEU A 431 3.02 10.01 -28.23
C LEU A 431 4.23 10.56 -27.42
N SER A 432 5.16 11.20 -28.15
CA SER A 432 6.62 11.29 -27.93
C SER A 432 7.21 12.46 -27.11
N GLU A 433 8.30 12.14 -26.38
CA GLU A 433 9.61 12.82 -26.16
C GLU A 433 9.82 14.35 -25.87
N ASN A 434 10.46 14.66 -24.72
CA ASN A 434 11.84 15.23 -24.51
C ASN A 434 12.05 16.31 -23.41
N SER A 435 13.19 16.11 -22.72
CA SER A 435 14.03 16.77 -21.66
C SER A 435 14.23 18.32 -21.70
N PRO A 436 15.07 18.99 -20.84
CA PRO A 436 15.16 19.12 -19.36
C PRO A 436 15.12 20.60 -18.90
N LYS A 437 14.31 20.97 -17.88
CA LYS A 437 14.31 22.33 -17.26
C LYS A 437 13.70 22.36 -15.84
N VAL A 438 13.90 21.36 -14.99
CA VAL A 438 13.00 21.12 -13.83
C VAL A 438 12.85 22.32 -12.86
N GLU A 439 13.91 23.04 -12.51
CA GLU A 439 13.81 24.20 -11.60
C GLU A 439 13.18 25.43 -12.25
N GLN A 440 13.56 25.75 -13.49
CA GLN A 440 12.90 26.80 -14.28
C GLN A 440 11.41 26.47 -14.50
N LEU A 441 11.09 25.20 -14.73
CA LEU A 441 9.70 24.76 -14.89
C LEU A 441 8.89 24.91 -13.60
N ILE A 442 9.50 24.73 -12.42
CA ILE A 442 8.81 24.95 -11.14
C ILE A 442 8.55 26.45 -10.93
N SER A 443 9.50 27.33 -11.25
CA SER A 443 9.24 28.78 -11.19
C SER A 443 8.20 29.21 -12.22
N ASP A 444 8.26 28.67 -13.45
CA ASP A 444 7.34 29.00 -14.54
C ASP A 444 5.91 28.52 -14.28
N ILE A 445 5.74 27.46 -13.48
CA ILE A 445 4.43 26.91 -13.10
C ILE A 445 3.90 27.53 -11.82
N SER A 446 4.76 28.06 -10.94
CA SER A 446 4.34 28.60 -9.65
C SER A 446 3.42 29.81 -9.82
N TRP A 447 2.48 29.96 -8.88
CA TRP A 447 1.54 31.07 -8.92
C TRP A 447 2.21 32.41 -8.54
N ASP A 448 2.08 33.39 -9.43
CA ASP A 448 2.74 34.70 -9.32
C ASP A 448 1.91 35.80 -8.64
N GLY A 449 0.64 35.53 -8.30
CA GLY A 449 -0.21 36.54 -7.66
C GLY A 449 0.17 36.87 -6.20
N GLU A 450 -0.58 37.80 -5.60
CA GLU A 450 -0.46 38.15 -4.19
C GLU A 450 -1.29 37.21 -3.31
N LEU A 451 -0.64 36.43 -2.44
CA LEU A 451 -1.31 35.54 -1.48
C LEU A 451 -1.80 36.35 -0.28
N ASN A 452 -3.06 36.16 0.11
CA ASN A 452 -3.65 36.83 1.26
C ASN A 452 -3.52 35.95 2.52
N TRP A 453 -2.68 36.40 3.44
CA TRP A 453 -2.43 35.69 4.71
C TRP A 453 -3.23 36.23 5.91
N GLU A 454 -4.16 37.17 5.73
CA GLU A 454 -4.87 37.85 6.83
C GLU A 454 -5.68 36.92 7.73
N ASN A 455 -6.32 35.90 7.14
CA ASN A 455 -7.11 34.91 7.87
C ASN A 455 -6.23 33.88 8.61
N HIS A 456 -4.93 33.84 8.36
CA HIS A 456 -4.03 32.88 8.99
C HIS A 456 -3.61 33.35 10.39
N LYS A 457 -3.54 32.43 11.35
CA LYS A 457 -3.05 32.67 12.72
C LYS A 457 -1.51 32.68 12.80
N ARG A 458 -0.84 32.08 11.82
CA ARG A 458 0.62 31.95 11.73
C ARG A 458 1.11 32.42 10.37
N THR A 459 2.30 32.98 10.35
CA THR A 459 3.00 33.35 9.12
C THR A 459 3.66 32.11 8.49
N PRO A 460 3.50 31.87 7.18
CA PRO A 460 4.16 30.76 6.49
C PRO A 460 5.68 30.92 6.53
N PHE A 461 6.41 29.81 6.62
CA PHE A 461 7.84 29.83 6.32
C PHE A 461 8.09 30.05 4.82
N PRO A 462 9.27 30.53 4.40
CA PRO A 462 9.56 30.77 2.99
C PRO A 462 9.31 29.56 2.07
N HIS A 463 9.70 28.35 2.50
CA HIS A 463 9.40 27.14 1.75
C HIS A 463 7.90 26.81 1.75
N GLN A 464 7.15 27.14 2.80
CA GLN A 464 5.71 26.91 2.80
C GLN A 464 5.00 27.84 1.81
N ASP A 465 5.41 29.11 1.73
CA ASP A 465 4.90 30.06 0.73
C ASP A 465 5.14 29.53 -0.69
N ILE A 466 6.38 29.12 -1.00
CA ILE A 466 6.73 28.48 -2.28
C ILE A 466 5.87 27.23 -2.53
N GLY A 467 5.65 26.41 -1.49
CA GLY A 467 4.84 25.19 -1.61
C GLY A 467 3.38 25.49 -1.94
N VAL A 468 2.79 26.51 -1.32
CA VAL A 468 1.42 26.94 -1.58
C VAL A 468 1.31 27.54 -2.99
N ARG A 469 2.24 28.41 -3.39
CA ARG A 469 2.30 28.95 -4.76
C ARG A 469 2.44 27.85 -5.80
N TRP A 470 3.25 26.83 -5.53
CA TRP A 470 3.41 25.69 -6.41
C TRP A 470 2.11 24.88 -6.54
N ILE A 471 1.43 24.56 -5.43
CA ILE A 471 0.14 23.85 -5.47
C ILE A 471 -0.88 24.65 -6.32
N LEU A 472 -1.01 25.95 -6.07
CA LEU A 472 -1.92 26.83 -6.80
C LEU A 472 -1.56 26.94 -8.28
N GLY A 473 -0.27 26.93 -8.60
CA GLY A 473 0.25 26.98 -9.96
C GLY A 473 -0.09 25.72 -10.76
N VAL A 474 0.12 24.53 -10.16
CA VAL A 474 -0.23 23.26 -10.82
C VAL A 474 -1.76 23.10 -10.92
N GLU A 475 -2.52 23.54 -9.92
CA GLU A 475 -3.99 23.59 -9.98
C GLU A 475 -4.48 24.51 -11.10
N GLN A 476 -3.90 25.69 -11.27
CA GLN A 476 -4.27 26.55 -12.38
C GLN A 476 -3.93 25.90 -13.73
N LYS A 477 -2.82 25.16 -13.80
CA LYS A 477 -2.46 24.41 -14.99
C LYS A 477 -3.46 23.28 -15.27
N SER A 478 -3.96 22.57 -14.25
CA SER A 478 -4.97 21.51 -14.45
C SER A 478 -6.29 22.02 -15.00
N LEU A 479 -6.65 23.27 -14.73
CA LEU A 479 -7.80 23.93 -15.36
C LEU A 479 -7.59 24.21 -16.86
N SER A 480 -6.34 24.33 -17.32
CA SER A 480 -5.99 24.70 -18.70
C SER A 480 -5.53 23.53 -19.58
N ASP A 481 -4.91 22.51 -18.99
CA ASP A 481 -4.33 21.35 -19.66
C ASP A 481 -4.95 20.08 -19.09
N SER A 482 -5.78 19.41 -19.90
CA SER A 482 -6.49 18.19 -19.50
C SER A 482 -5.56 17.01 -19.17
N LYS A 483 -4.27 17.09 -19.50
CA LYS A 483 -3.27 16.07 -19.10
C LYS A 483 -2.80 16.23 -17.66
N VAL A 484 -2.99 17.41 -17.06
CA VAL A 484 -2.64 17.69 -15.67
C VAL A 484 -3.91 17.65 -14.84
N SER A 485 -3.96 16.79 -13.83
CA SER A 485 -5.13 16.65 -12.93
C SER A 485 -4.75 16.62 -11.46
N GLY A 486 -3.46 16.79 -11.15
CA GLY A 486 -2.95 16.70 -9.80
C GLY A 486 -1.46 16.98 -9.70
N ALA A 487 -0.91 16.71 -8.53
CA ALA A 487 0.51 16.88 -8.25
C ALA A 487 0.99 15.99 -7.09
N LEU A 488 2.29 15.70 -7.06
CA LEU A 488 2.94 14.93 -5.98
C LEU A 488 3.75 15.86 -5.08
N LEU A 489 3.25 16.13 -3.87
CA LEU A 489 3.97 16.83 -2.81
C LEU A 489 4.79 15.83 -1.98
N ALA A 490 6.02 15.59 -2.42
CA ALA A 490 6.97 14.64 -1.86
C ALA A 490 7.94 15.28 -0.85
N ASP A 491 7.56 16.40 -0.24
CA ASP A 491 8.34 17.08 0.78
C ASP A 491 8.65 16.21 1.99
N ASP A 492 9.83 16.40 2.56
CA ASP A 492 10.28 15.68 3.72
C ASP A 492 9.36 15.89 4.97
N MET A 493 9.38 14.91 5.88
CA MET A 493 8.38 14.73 6.92
C MET A 493 8.46 15.77 8.04
N GLY A 494 7.90 16.95 7.85
CA GLY A 494 7.94 17.99 8.89
C GLY A 494 7.89 19.39 8.38
N LEU A 495 8.04 19.57 7.06
CA LEU A 495 8.01 20.86 6.38
C LEU A 495 6.63 21.55 6.39
N GLY A 496 5.57 20.86 6.80
CA GLY A 496 4.23 21.43 6.96
C GLY A 496 3.28 21.18 5.79
N LYS A 497 3.32 19.98 5.17
CA LYS A 497 2.42 19.60 4.07
C LYS A 497 0.93 19.85 4.37
N THR A 498 0.48 19.52 5.59
CA THR A 498 -0.89 19.79 6.07
C THR A 498 -1.23 21.29 5.99
N PHE A 499 -0.34 22.16 6.46
CA PHE A 499 -0.53 23.60 6.37
C PHE A 499 -0.58 24.09 4.92
N MET A 500 0.34 23.61 4.08
CA MET A 500 0.38 23.99 2.66
C MET A 500 -0.92 23.59 1.95
N ALA A 501 -1.41 22.36 2.17
CA ALA A 501 -2.64 21.88 1.59
C ALA A 501 -3.85 22.71 2.04
N LEU A 502 -4.01 22.94 3.36
CA LEU A 502 -5.11 23.76 3.89
C LEU A 502 -5.08 25.19 3.36
N SER A 503 -3.89 25.80 3.31
CA SER A 503 -3.71 27.17 2.81
C SER A 503 -4.02 27.25 1.32
N ALA A 504 -3.63 26.25 0.52
CA ALA A 504 -3.96 26.20 -0.89
C ALA A 504 -5.47 26.09 -1.12
N ILE A 505 -6.19 25.25 -0.35
CA ILE A 505 -7.65 25.13 -0.46
C ILE A 505 -8.34 26.47 -0.16
N GLU A 506 -7.89 27.19 0.87
CA GLU A 506 -8.44 28.50 1.22
C GLU A 506 -8.27 29.53 0.09
N HIS A 507 -7.08 29.58 -0.52
CA HIS A 507 -6.81 30.46 -1.66
C HIS A 507 -7.60 30.09 -2.92
N ILE A 508 -7.81 28.78 -3.17
CA ILE A 508 -8.69 28.31 -4.25
C ILE A 508 -10.12 28.81 -4.03
N TYR A 509 -10.65 28.68 -2.80
CA TYR A 509 -11.98 29.18 -2.47
C TYR A 509 -12.09 30.71 -2.57
N GLN A 510 -11.06 31.46 -2.20
CA GLN A 510 -11.03 32.91 -2.38
C GLN A 510 -11.09 33.28 -3.88
N ARG A 511 -10.31 32.59 -4.73
CA ARG A 511 -10.34 32.79 -6.19
C ARG A 511 -11.72 32.48 -6.77
N GLN A 512 -12.30 31.34 -6.41
CA GLN A 512 -13.66 30.96 -6.85
C GLN A 512 -14.72 31.96 -6.39
N GLN A 513 -14.56 32.54 -5.20
CA GLN A 513 -15.45 33.61 -4.73
C GLN A 513 -15.35 34.88 -5.58
N ILE A 514 -14.15 35.24 -6.04
CA ILE A 514 -13.91 36.41 -6.89
C ILE A 514 -14.45 36.16 -8.31
N SER A 515 -14.27 34.95 -8.85
CA SER A 515 -14.77 34.59 -10.19
C SER A 515 -16.27 34.27 -10.22
N GLY A 516 -16.91 34.11 -9.06
CA GLY A 516 -18.32 33.73 -8.95
C GLY A 516 -18.58 32.24 -9.21
N GLU A 517 -17.54 31.41 -9.15
CA GLU A 517 -17.62 29.97 -9.29
C GLU A 517 -18.15 29.29 -8.01
N THR A 518 -18.70 28.09 -8.17
CA THR A 518 -19.17 27.31 -7.02
C THR A 518 -17.99 26.69 -6.30
N LYS A 519 -17.86 26.97 -5.00
CA LYS A 519 -16.87 26.32 -4.13
C LYS A 519 -17.27 24.88 -3.81
N LYS A 520 -16.84 23.96 -4.66
CA LYS A 520 -17.05 22.52 -4.51
C LYS A 520 -16.51 22.00 -3.16
N PRO A 521 -17.03 20.88 -2.63
CA PRO A 521 -16.50 20.27 -1.41
C PRO A 521 -15.04 19.80 -1.57
N ALA A 522 -14.31 19.71 -0.47
CA ALA A 522 -12.94 19.19 -0.41
C ALA A 522 -12.88 17.88 0.38
N LEU A 523 -12.05 16.94 -0.07
CA LEU A 523 -11.83 15.64 0.58
C LEU A 523 -10.38 15.49 1.05
N ILE A 524 -10.20 15.10 2.30
CA ILE A 524 -8.91 14.66 2.85
C ILE A 524 -9.01 13.17 3.17
N VAL A 525 -8.10 12.38 2.61
CA VAL A 525 -7.96 10.96 2.90
C VAL A 525 -6.63 10.77 3.64
N ALA A 526 -6.69 10.32 4.89
CA ALA A 526 -5.52 10.18 5.74
C ALA A 526 -5.61 8.92 6.63
N PRO A 527 -4.48 8.43 7.18
CA PRO A 527 -4.51 7.40 8.22
C PRO A 527 -5.41 7.77 9.40
N LEU A 528 -6.05 6.76 10.01
CA LEU A 528 -7.03 6.93 11.11
C LEU A 528 -6.56 7.88 12.23
N SER A 529 -5.28 7.85 12.54
CA SER A 529 -4.71 8.67 13.61
C SER A 529 -4.51 10.14 13.27
N LEU A 530 -4.49 10.48 11.98
CA LEU A 530 -4.27 11.85 11.52
C LEU A 530 -5.57 12.63 11.39
N LEU A 531 -6.73 11.97 11.42
CA LEU A 531 -8.03 12.64 11.22
C LEU A 531 -8.25 13.77 12.24
N GLU A 532 -8.05 13.49 13.53
CA GLU A 532 -8.14 14.51 14.58
C GLU A 532 -7.07 15.59 14.41
N ASN A 533 -5.87 15.23 13.98
CA ASN A 533 -4.79 16.20 13.74
C ASN A 533 -5.14 17.16 12.58
N TRP A 534 -5.75 16.66 11.50
CA TRP A 534 -6.21 17.51 10.40
C TRP A 534 -7.31 18.47 10.87
N LYS A 535 -8.28 17.99 11.66
CA LYS A 535 -9.32 18.84 12.27
C LYS A 535 -8.73 19.91 13.19
N ASP A 536 -7.86 19.52 14.12
CA ASP A 536 -7.13 20.44 15.00
C ASP A 536 -6.32 21.48 14.20
N GLU A 537 -5.74 21.08 13.06
CA GLU A 537 -4.91 21.97 12.25
C GLU A 537 -5.72 23.03 11.49
N VAL A 538 -6.98 22.76 11.13
CA VAL A 538 -7.90 23.78 10.62
C VAL A 538 -8.05 24.90 11.64
N ASP A 539 -8.34 24.54 12.89
CA ASP A 539 -8.53 25.50 13.99
C ASP A 539 -7.24 26.25 14.35
N LYS A 540 -6.07 25.61 14.23
CA LYS A 540 -4.77 26.27 14.48
C LYS A 540 -4.33 27.17 13.34
N THR A 541 -4.73 26.85 12.11
CA THR A 541 -4.27 27.57 10.91
C THR A 541 -5.06 28.86 10.72
N PHE A 542 -6.38 28.83 10.89
CA PHE A 542 -7.25 29.95 10.51
C PHE A 542 -7.88 30.67 11.71
N LYS A 543 -8.10 31.98 11.59
CA LYS A 543 -8.91 32.79 12.51
C LYS A 543 -10.39 32.47 12.35
N HIS A 544 -10.83 32.39 11.09
CA HIS A 544 -12.17 31.95 10.69
C HIS A 544 -12.03 30.77 9.74
N SER A 545 -12.74 29.68 10.02
CA SER A 545 -12.72 28.48 9.16
C SER A 545 -13.14 28.86 7.73
N PRO A 546 -12.33 28.54 6.70
CA PRO A 546 -12.73 28.71 5.30
C PRO A 546 -13.77 27.67 4.86
N PHE A 547 -13.97 26.64 5.67
CA PHE A 547 -14.96 25.59 5.46
C PHE A 547 -16.23 25.92 6.21
N LYS A 548 -17.37 25.62 5.59
CA LYS A 548 -18.69 25.72 6.22
C LYS A 548 -18.78 24.81 7.44
N ASP A 549 -18.26 23.61 7.30
CA ASP A 549 -18.12 22.61 8.35
C ASP A 549 -17.07 21.56 8.00
N VAL A 550 -16.62 20.82 9.03
CA VAL A 550 -15.62 19.77 8.93
C VAL A 550 -16.23 18.46 9.40
N VAL A 551 -16.42 17.51 8.48
CA VAL A 551 -17.05 16.21 8.72
C VAL A 551 -16.00 15.11 8.82
N ILE A 552 -16.04 14.31 9.89
CA ILE A 552 -15.15 13.14 10.04
C ILE A 552 -15.91 11.85 9.75
N LEU A 553 -15.69 11.30 8.56
CA LEU A 553 -16.30 10.04 8.11
C LEU A 553 -15.51 8.84 8.62
N GLN A 554 -15.84 8.39 9.83
CA GLN A 554 -15.28 7.19 10.44
C GLN A 554 -16.31 6.50 11.34
N SER A 555 -16.24 5.17 11.47
CA SER A 555 -17.26 4.34 12.13
C SER A 555 -17.51 4.64 13.61
N SER A 556 -16.56 5.27 14.31
CA SER A 556 -16.73 5.74 15.68
C SER A 556 -16.98 7.26 15.80
N ALA A 557 -17.16 7.95 14.67
CA ALA A 557 -17.42 9.39 14.58
C ALA A 557 -18.77 9.65 13.89
N GLU A 558 -18.79 10.43 12.80
CA GLU A 558 -20.02 10.98 12.20
C GLU A 558 -20.58 10.09 11.07
N LEU A 559 -19.92 8.96 10.74
CA LEU A 559 -20.32 8.10 9.62
C LEU A 559 -21.79 7.64 9.70
N ASN A 560 -22.30 7.35 10.90
CA ASN A 560 -23.68 6.90 11.08
C ASN A 560 -24.72 7.97 10.71
N GLU A 561 -24.37 9.25 10.82
CA GLU A 561 -25.26 10.35 10.45
C GLU A 561 -25.40 10.50 8.93
N TYR A 562 -24.33 10.19 8.19
CA TYR A 562 -24.26 10.33 6.74
C TYR A 562 -24.57 9.04 5.99
N ARG A 563 -24.82 7.93 6.70
CA ARG A 563 -25.09 6.61 6.14
C ARG A 563 -26.58 6.37 5.91
N MET A 564 -26.89 5.62 4.84
CA MET A 564 -28.26 5.24 4.44
C MET A 564 -28.52 3.72 4.48
N GLY A 565 -27.48 2.86 4.52
CA GLY A 565 -27.63 1.39 4.47
C GLY A 565 -26.36 0.61 4.83
N GLY A 566 -26.28 -0.69 4.52
CA GLY A 566 -25.15 -1.63 4.76
C GLY A 566 -23.77 -1.18 4.22
N VAL A 567 -22.68 -1.91 4.50
CA VAL A 567 -21.34 -1.63 3.93
C VAL A 567 -21.29 -2.15 2.48
N GLU A 568 -20.74 -1.37 1.53
CA GLU A 568 -20.89 -1.53 0.06
C GLU A 568 -20.11 -2.72 -0.58
N ILE A 569 -19.81 -3.81 0.14
CA ILE A 569 -18.91 -4.88 -0.41
C ILE A 569 -19.51 -6.30 -0.38
N ARG A 570 -20.66 -6.55 0.24
CA ARG A 570 -21.22 -7.91 0.31
C ARG A 570 -22.49 -8.05 -0.54
N GLY A 571 -22.33 -8.49 -1.79
CA GLY A 571 -23.42 -8.93 -2.64
C GLY A 571 -23.97 -10.28 -2.18
N GLN A 572 -25.28 -10.35 -1.99
CA GLN A 572 -26.05 -11.60 -2.05
C GLN A 572 -26.24 -11.98 -3.53
N SER A 573 -25.90 -13.23 -3.84
CA SER A 573 -26.37 -14.13 -4.91
C SER A 573 -26.42 -13.61 -6.37
N ALA A 574 -25.59 -14.26 -7.20
CA ALA A 574 -25.43 -14.09 -8.64
C ALA A 574 -26.68 -14.44 -9.48
N SER A 575 -27.02 -13.55 -10.42
CA SER A 575 -27.50 -13.92 -11.75
C SER A 575 -27.13 -12.81 -12.75
N ASP A 576 -26.53 -13.20 -13.87
CA ASP A 576 -25.80 -12.45 -14.91
C ASP A 576 -26.24 -11.02 -15.30
N ASP A 577 -25.18 -10.24 -15.59
CA ASP A 577 -25.00 -9.18 -16.61
C ASP A 577 -25.47 -7.73 -16.46
N CYS A 578 -26.01 -7.27 -15.32
CA CYS A 578 -26.07 -5.83 -15.00
C CYS A 578 -26.08 -5.59 -13.49
N LEU A 579 -24.97 -5.08 -12.93
CA LEU A 579 -24.81 -4.77 -11.51
C LEU A 579 -25.13 -3.31 -11.23
N GLU A 580 -26.28 -3.02 -10.60
CA GLU A 580 -26.61 -1.67 -10.11
C GLU A 580 -25.76 -1.31 -8.87
N PRO A 581 -24.99 -0.20 -8.88
CA PRO A 581 -24.23 0.26 -7.72
C PRO A 581 -25.18 0.72 -6.60
N LYS A 582 -25.05 0.16 -5.39
CA LYS A 582 -25.84 0.58 -4.21
C LYS A 582 -25.15 1.71 -3.44
N TYR A 583 -25.73 2.91 -3.49
CA TYR A 583 -25.23 4.10 -2.77
C TYR A 583 -25.63 4.08 -1.30
N SER A 584 -24.63 4.03 -0.41
CA SER A 584 -24.84 3.90 1.04
C SER A 584 -24.54 5.17 1.85
N LEU A 585 -24.09 6.25 1.20
CA LEU A 585 -23.92 7.58 1.83
C LEU A 585 -24.86 8.62 1.22
N LYS A 586 -25.29 9.58 2.05
CA LYS A 586 -26.17 10.69 1.66
C LYS A 586 -25.45 11.64 0.70
N VAL A 587 -25.76 11.51 -0.59
CA VAL A 587 -25.26 12.38 -1.66
C VAL A 587 -26.47 12.91 -2.45
N GLY A 588 -26.46 14.20 -2.77
CA GLY A 588 -27.51 14.85 -3.54
C GLY A 588 -28.43 15.75 -2.71
N LYS A 589 -29.11 16.67 -3.40
CA LYS A 589 -29.91 17.75 -2.79
C LYS A 589 -31.06 17.26 -1.90
N TYR A 590 -31.57 16.05 -2.14
CA TYR A 590 -32.65 15.43 -1.37
C TYR A 590 -32.32 15.30 0.14
N PHE A 591 -31.04 15.10 0.50
CA PHE A 591 -30.62 14.91 1.88
C PHE A 591 -30.38 16.21 2.66
N GLY A 592 -30.69 17.37 2.07
CA GLY A 592 -30.61 18.67 2.73
C GLY A 592 -29.21 18.96 3.32
N PRO A 593 -29.10 19.37 4.59
CA PRO A 593 -27.80 19.68 5.22
C PRO A 593 -26.95 18.44 5.52
N SER A 594 -27.55 17.24 5.54
CA SER A 594 -26.85 15.98 5.81
C SER A 594 -26.24 15.34 4.56
N ARG A 595 -26.16 16.06 3.44
CA ARG A 595 -25.55 15.58 2.19
C ARG A 595 -24.03 15.85 2.16
N LEU A 596 -23.23 14.93 1.63
CA LEU A 596 -21.77 15.09 1.61
C LEU A 596 -21.28 16.07 0.53
N ASP A 597 -22.03 16.22 -0.56
CA ASP A 597 -21.78 17.11 -1.70
C ASP A 597 -22.15 18.58 -1.44
N LEU A 598 -22.06 19.03 -0.18
CA LEU A 598 -22.37 20.41 0.19
C LEU A 598 -21.21 21.35 -0.18
N PRO A 599 -21.46 22.50 -0.83
CA PRO A 599 -20.42 23.49 -1.10
C PRO A 599 -19.69 23.93 0.17
N GLU A 600 -18.39 24.20 0.05
CA GLU A 600 -17.48 24.61 1.14
C GLU A 600 -17.32 23.60 2.30
N ARG A 601 -17.84 22.37 2.18
CA ARG A 601 -17.68 21.32 3.20
C ARG A 601 -16.32 20.64 3.08
N LEU A 602 -15.65 20.45 4.22
CA LEU A 602 -14.45 19.62 4.30
C LEU A 602 -14.82 18.24 4.83
N VAL A 603 -14.57 17.21 4.03
CA VAL A 603 -14.76 15.82 4.45
C VAL A 603 -13.40 15.20 4.73
N ILE A 604 -13.21 14.64 5.92
CA ILE A 604 -11.98 13.95 6.33
C ILE A 604 -12.31 12.48 6.58
N THR A 605 -11.61 11.57 5.90
CA THR A 605 -11.90 10.14 5.91
C THR A 605 -10.62 9.30 5.92
N THR A 606 -10.78 7.99 6.15
CA THR A 606 -9.67 7.02 6.05
C THR A 606 -9.64 6.31 4.70
N TYR A 607 -8.48 5.77 4.33
CA TYR A 607 -8.35 4.89 3.15
C TYR A 607 -9.30 3.68 3.20
N GLN A 608 -9.55 3.13 4.40
CA GLN A 608 -10.50 2.02 4.59
C GLN A 608 -11.93 2.49 4.31
N THR A 609 -12.34 3.63 4.86
CA THR A 609 -13.68 4.18 4.62
C THR A 609 -13.86 4.59 3.16
N LEU A 610 -12.84 5.15 2.51
CA LEU A 610 -12.87 5.43 1.07
C LEU A 610 -13.12 4.14 0.25
N ARG A 611 -12.42 3.05 0.59
CA ARG A 611 -12.62 1.74 -0.04
C ARG A 611 -14.04 1.21 0.19
N ASP A 612 -14.50 1.28 1.43
CA ASP A 612 -15.77 0.68 1.87
C ASP A 612 -17.00 1.43 1.33
N TYR A 613 -16.85 2.68 0.91
CA TYR A 613 -17.91 3.56 0.37
C TYR A 613 -17.55 4.18 -0.98
N GLN A 614 -16.73 3.47 -1.77
CA GLN A 614 -16.16 4.00 -3.02
C GLN A 614 -17.22 4.47 -4.02
N PHE A 615 -18.37 3.79 -4.11
CA PHE A 615 -19.40 4.15 -5.09
C PHE A 615 -20.04 5.50 -4.73
N SER A 616 -20.41 5.67 -3.46
CA SER A 616 -20.95 6.94 -2.97
C SER A 616 -19.93 8.09 -3.05
N MET A 617 -18.66 7.81 -2.77
CA MET A 617 -17.59 8.82 -2.79
C MET A 617 -17.22 9.28 -4.21
N CYS A 618 -17.31 8.39 -5.20
CA CYS A 618 -17.03 8.69 -6.61
C CYS A 618 -18.16 9.46 -7.31
N LEU A 619 -19.38 9.50 -6.73
CA LEU A 619 -20.47 10.34 -7.22
C LEU A 619 -20.24 11.83 -6.96
N ILE A 620 -19.52 12.17 -5.89
CA ILE A 620 -19.31 13.56 -5.47
C ILE A 620 -18.27 14.19 -6.39
N ASP A 621 -18.61 15.35 -6.93
CA ASP A 621 -17.69 16.20 -7.69
C ASP A 621 -16.84 17.05 -6.72
N TRP A 622 -15.65 16.57 -6.42
CA TRP A 622 -14.73 17.22 -5.46
C TRP A 622 -13.97 18.35 -6.13
N GLY A 623 -13.87 19.51 -5.47
CA GLY A 623 -12.98 20.57 -5.95
C GLY A 623 -11.51 20.18 -5.79
N ILE A 624 -11.19 19.55 -4.66
CA ILE A 624 -9.83 19.09 -4.37
C ILE A 624 -9.86 17.85 -3.48
N VAL A 625 -9.02 16.87 -3.83
CA VAL A 625 -8.78 15.67 -3.03
C VAL A 625 -7.32 15.67 -2.58
N VAL A 626 -7.10 15.60 -1.26
CA VAL A 626 -5.77 15.49 -0.67
C VAL A 626 -5.58 14.10 -0.09
N PHE A 627 -4.61 13.36 -0.62
CA PHE A 627 -4.19 12.07 -0.08
C PHE A 627 -2.95 12.28 0.79
N ASP A 628 -3.10 12.19 2.11
CA ASP A 628 -2.00 12.32 3.06
C ASP A 628 -1.43 10.94 3.46
N GLU A 629 -0.11 10.87 3.64
CA GLU A 629 0.61 9.60 3.80
C GLU A 629 0.25 8.62 2.67
N ALA A 630 0.39 9.09 1.43
CA ALA A 630 -0.03 8.39 0.22
C ALA A 630 0.65 7.03 -0.02
N GLN A 631 1.65 6.63 0.76
CA GLN A 631 2.17 5.25 0.75
C GLN A 631 1.09 4.19 1.02
N ASN A 632 -0.08 4.57 1.57
CA ASN A 632 -1.22 3.67 1.69
C ASN A 632 -1.82 3.25 0.33
N ILE A 633 -1.56 3.99 -0.75
CA ILE A 633 -2.04 3.70 -2.12
C ILE A 633 -0.91 3.34 -3.09
N LYS A 634 0.19 2.76 -2.57
CA LYS A 634 1.37 2.39 -3.37
C LYS A 634 1.19 1.14 -4.22
N ASN A 635 0.27 0.25 -3.84
CA ASN A 635 0.00 -0.98 -4.59
C ASN A 635 -1.17 -0.75 -5.57
N PRO A 636 -0.95 -0.89 -6.89
CA PRO A 636 -2.01 -0.67 -7.89
C PRO A 636 -3.18 -1.66 -7.75
N ASN A 637 -2.94 -2.87 -7.25
CA ASN A 637 -3.96 -3.90 -7.06
C ASN A 637 -4.79 -3.72 -5.79
N ALA A 638 -4.38 -2.84 -4.88
CA ALA A 638 -5.12 -2.65 -3.65
C ALA A 638 -6.46 -1.95 -3.92
N LEU A 639 -7.55 -2.47 -3.34
CA LEU A 639 -8.89 -1.88 -3.48
C LEU A 639 -8.94 -0.39 -3.11
N GLN A 640 -8.21 0.00 -2.07
CA GLN A 640 -8.10 1.41 -1.64
C GLN A 640 -7.42 2.31 -2.68
N THR A 641 -6.47 1.78 -3.45
CA THR A 641 -5.81 2.50 -4.55
C THR A 641 -6.77 2.68 -5.72
N ARG A 642 -7.52 1.62 -6.09
CA ARG A 642 -8.55 1.72 -7.13
C ARG A 642 -9.63 2.73 -6.76
N ALA A 643 -10.11 2.70 -5.52
CA ALA A 643 -11.07 3.68 -5.00
C ALA A 643 -10.51 5.12 -5.08
N ALA A 644 -9.24 5.33 -4.69
CA ALA A 644 -8.58 6.63 -4.80
C ALA A 644 -8.46 7.13 -6.25
N LYS A 645 -8.11 6.24 -7.19
CA LYS A 645 -8.03 6.57 -8.63
C LYS A 645 -9.42 6.90 -9.21
N GLY A 646 -10.47 6.22 -8.76
CA GLY A 646 -11.86 6.41 -9.23
C GLY A 646 -12.52 7.73 -8.82
N LEU A 647 -12.00 8.45 -7.82
CA LEU A 647 -12.57 9.72 -7.37
C LEU A 647 -12.58 10.79 -8.47
N LYS A 648 -13.72 11.47 -8.61
CA LYS A 648 -13.89 12.67 -9.45
C LYS A 648 -13.36 13.90 -8.71
N ALA A 649 -12.35 14.57 -9.25
CA ALA A 649 -11.83 15.79 -8.63
C ALA A 649 -11.26 16.75 -9.67
N ASP A 650 -11.43 18.07 -9.47
CA ASP A 650 -10.77 19.07 -10.32
C ASP A 650 -9.25 19.06 -10.10
N PHE A 651 -8.80 18.75 -8.88
CA PHE A 651 -7.39 18.62 -8.54
C PHE A 651 -7.10 17.54 -7.48
N LYS A 652 -6.12 16.67 -7.74
CA LYS A 652 -5.65 15.63 -6.80
C LYS A 652 -4.26 15.95 -6.26
N LEU A 653 -4.16 16.29 -4.98
CA LEU A 653 -2.88 16.49 -4.29
C LEU A 653 -2.47 15.20 -3.57
N VAL A 654 -1.42 14.54 -4.06
CA VAL A 654 -0.85 13.35 -3.43
C VAL A 654 0.32 13.78 -2.56
N ALA A 655 0.20 13.63 -1.24
CA ALA A 655 1.20 14.06 -0.28
C ALA A 655 1.86 12.86 0.42
N THR A 656 3.20 12.79 0.37
CA THR A 656 3.97 11.73 1.03
C THR A 656 5.35 12.24 1.43
N GLY A 657 5.92 11.73 2.53
CA GLY A 657 7.33 11.96 2.86
C GLY A 657 8.28 11.02 2.11
N THR A 658 7.76 9.91 1.59
CA THR A 658 8.56 8.81 1.02
C THR A 658 7.88 8.31 -0.26
N PRO A 659 8.08 9.01 -1.39
CA PRO A 659 7.42 8.67 -2.65
C PRO A 659 7.92 7.35 -3.28
N VAL A 660 9.09 6.86 -2.85
CA VAL A 660 9.62 5.53 -3.15
C VAL A 660 9.89 4.86 -1.80
N GLU A 661 9.22 3.74 -1.51
CA GLU A 661 9.47 2.96 -0.29
C GLU A 661 10.27 1.68 -0.60
N ASN A 662 9.71 0.84 -1.47
CA ASN A 662 10.27 -0.47 -1.76
C ASN A 662 10.68 -0.61 -3.22
N SER A 663 9.89 -0.07 -4.15
CA SER A 663 10.13 -0.21 -5.59
C SER A 663 9.72 1.04 -6.36
N LEU A 664 10.21 1.16 -7.59
CA LEU A 664 9.78 2.23 -8.52
C LEU A 664 8.31 2.08 -8.94
N ALA A 665 7.73 0.89 -8.78
CA ALA A 665 6.30 0.67 -9.02
C ALA A 665 5.43 1.48 -8.04
N ASP A 666 5.89 1.63 -6.78
CA ASP A 666 5.22 2.49 -5.80
C ASP A 666 5.09 3.92 -6.34
N PHE A 667 6.18 4.46 -6.90
CA PHE A 667 6.23 5.81 -7.44
C PHE A 667 5.32 6.00 -8.65
N TRP A 668 5.36 5.06 -9.60
CA TRP A 668 4.45 5.07 -10.74
C TRP A 668 2.98 5.08 -10.27
N CYS A 669 2.64 4.26 -9.29
CA CYS A 669 1.27 4.17 -8.77
C CYS A 669 0.80 5.50 -8.12
N LEU A 670 1.67 6.18 -7.38
CA LEU A 670 1.39 7.49 -6.80
C LEU A 670 1.20 8.56 -7.87
N MET A 671 2.10 8.61 -8.85
CA MET A 671 2.01 9.55 -9.96
C MET A 671 0.79 9.31 -10.83
N ASP A 672 0.43 8.05 -11.10
CA ASP A 672 -0.78 7.71 -11.83
C ASP A 672 -2.06 8.03 -11.05
N THR A 673 -1.99 8.08 -9.71
CA THR A 673 -3.12 8.57 -8.91
C THR A 673 -3.26 10.09 -8.97
N ALA A 674 -2.14 10.82 -9.06
CA ALA A 674 -2.10 12.28 -9.14
C ALA A 674 -2.43 12.81 -10.55
N CYS A 675 -1.68 12.36 -11.56
CA CYS A 675 -1.79 12.72 -12.98
C CYS A 675 -1.85 11.43 -13.81
N PRO A 676 -3.04 10.86 -13.99
CA PRO A 676 -3.18 9.55 -14.60
C PRO A 676 -2.71 9.51 -16.06
N GLY A 677 -1.80 8.59 -16.39
CA GLY A 677 -1.19 8.45 -17.72
C GLY A 677 0.06 9.32 -17.98
N HIS A 678 0.49 10.16 -17.04
CA HIS A 678 1.66 11.03 -17.24
C HIS A 678 2.99 10.27 -17.44
N LEU A 679 3.12 9.09 -16.82
CA LEU A 679 4.30 8.23 -16.93
C LEU A 679 4.11 7.04 -17.88
N GLY A 680 3.08 7.07 -18.71
CA GLY A 680 2.70 5.95 -19.58
C GLY A 680 2.13 4.76 -18.79
N SER A 681 1.94 3.64 -19.50
CA SER A 681 1.41 2.42 -18.90
C SER A 681 2.42 1.79 -17.93
N TYR A 682 1.96 0.93 -17.01
CA TYR A 682 2.88 0.24 -16.10
C TYR A 682 3.89 -0.65 -16.86
N GLN A 683 3.48 -1.25 -17.98
CA GLN A 683 4.35 -2.12 -18.77
C GLN A 683 5.46 -1.32 -19.45
N GLU A 684 5.14 -0.17 -20.03
CA GLU A 684 6.12 0.76 -20.59
C GLU A 684 7.06 1.30 -19.51
N PHE A 685 6.49 1.71 -18.37
CA PHE A 685 7.26 2.19 -17.23
C PHE A 685 8.23 1.10 -16.72
N ARG A 686 7.77 -0.15 -16.61
CA ARG A 686 8.59 -1.29 -16.21
C ARG A 686 9.70 -1.53 -17.22
N ALA A 687 9.39 -1.59 -18.51
CA ALA A 687 10.38 -1.81 -19.56
C ALA A 687 11.45 -0.72 -19.61
N ARG A 688 11.06 0.54 -19.37
CA ARG A 688 11.95 1.71 -19.43
C ARG A 688 12.78 1.92 -18.17
N TYR A 689 12.18 1.79 -16.99
CA TYR A 689 12.81 2.20 -15.72
C TYR A 689 13.13 1.04 -14.77
N ILE A 690 12.43 -0.09 -14.83
CA ILE A 690 12.60 -1.20 -13.88
C ILE A 690 13.45 -2.32 -14.48
N SER A 691 13.08 -2.83 -15.65
CA SER A 691 13.75 -3.95 -16.32
C SER A 691 15.24 -3.73 -16.58
N PRO A 692 15.73 -2.53 -16.94
CA PRO A 692 17.17 -2.32 -17.11
C PRO A 692 17.95 -2.39 -15.79
N ILE A 693 17.32 -2.03 -14.66
CA ILE A 693 17.93 -2.13 -13.32
C ILE A 693 18.05 -3.60 -12.90
N LEU A 694 17.00 -4.40 -13.17
CA LEU A 694 16.99 -5.83 -12.85
C LEU A 694 17.99 -6.65 -13.68
N LYS A 695 18.29 -6.19 -14.91
CA LYS A 695 19.26 -6.85 -15.81
C LYS A 695 20.71 -6.45 -15.57
N ALA A 696 20.95 -5.38 -14.82
CA ALA A 696 22.29 -4.92 -14.51
C ALA A 696 22.96 -5.84 -13.46
N ALA A 697 24.27 -6.03 -13.55
CA ALA A 697 25.02 -6.88 -12.62
C ALA A 697 26.24 -6.13 -12.06
N GLY A 698 26.58 -6.40 -10.79
CA GLY A 698 27.72 -5.79 -10.12
C GLY A 698 27.61 -4.27 -9.98
N ASP A 699 28.72 -3.56 -10.19
CA ASP A 699 28.84 -2.12 -9.95
C ASP A 699 28.04 -1.27 -10.97
N GLU A 700 27.63 -1.84 -12.11
CA GLU A 700 26.84 -1.14 -13.15
C GLU A 700 25.41 -0.82 -12.70
N VAL A 701 24.89 -1.54 -11.70
CA VAL A 701 23.53 -1.38 -11.18
C VAL A 701 23.30 0.03 -10.64
N GLU A 702 24.28 0.58 -9.93
CA GLU A 702 24.17 1.92 -9.32
C GLU A 702 24.19 3.03 -10.38
N GLU A 703 25.05 2.90 -11.39
CA GLU A 703 25.14 3.86 -12.50
C GLU A 703 23.86 3.88 -13.33
N ILE A 704 23.36 2.71 -13.72
CA ILE A 704 22.11 2.56 -14.50
C ILE A 704 20.93 3.10 -13.70
N ARG A 705 20.85 2.77 -12.40
CA ARG A 705 19.80 3.27 -11.51
C ARG A 705 19.85 4.79 -11.37
N ALA A 706 21.02 5.39 -11.18
CA ALA A 706 21.16 6.85 -11.07
C ALA A 706 20.76 7.56 -12.37
N ARG A 707 21.17 7.03 -13.53
CA ARG A 707 20.77 7.56 -14.84
C ARG A 707 19.25 7.52 -15.03
N LEU A 708 18.63 6.37 -14.79
CA LEU A 708 17.18 6.19 -14.94
C LEU A 708 16.39 7.02 -13.92
N GLY A 709 16.92 7.18 -12.70
CA GLY A 709 16.35 8.06 -11.69
C GLY A 709 16.29 9.52 -12.16
N ARG A 710 17.39 10.03 -12.76
CA ARG A 710 17.41 11.37 -13.37
C ARG A 710 16.42 11.51 -14.52
N GLU A 711 16.37 10.53 -15.42
CA GLU A 711 15.39 10.53 -16.52
C GLU A 711 13.95 10.58 -15.99
N LEU A 712 13.64 9.79 -14.95
CA LEU A 712 12.33 9.78 -14.31
C LEU A 712 12.01 11.13 -13.64
N ARG A 713 12.98 11.73 -12.94
CA ARG A 713 12.82 13.06 -12.33
C ARG A 713 12.52 14.14 -13.38
N ILE A 714 13.20 14.08 -14.52
CA ILE A 714 12.96 14.99 -15.65
C ILE A 714 11.57 14.77 -16.25
N ALA A 715 11.16 13.50 -16.43
CA ALA A 715 9.85 13.16 -16.98
C ALA A 715 8.68 13.67 -16.11
N VAL A 716 8.83 13.59 -14.78
CA VAL A 716 7.84 14.13 -13.85
C VAL A 716 7.91 15.66 -13.78
N GLY A 717 9.11 16.22 -13.85
CA GLY A 717 9.36 17.65 -13.90
C GLY A 717 8.71 18.39 -12.73
N ALA A 718 7.99 19.46 -13.05
CA ALA A 718 7.36 20.36 -12.08
C ALA A 718 6.08 19.80 -11.43
N LEU A 719 5.56 18.65 -11.87
CA LEU A 719 4.39 18.01 -11.24
C LEU A 719 4.72 17.36 -9.89
N MET A 720 6.00 17.34 -9.52
CA MET A 720 6.45 16.85 -8.22
C MET A 720 7.38 17.85 -7.54
N LEU A 721 6.99 18.26 -6.33
CA LEU A 721 7.82 19.07 -5.45
C LEU A 721 8.39 18.19 -4.33
N ARG A 722 9.71 18.21 -4.17
CA ARG A 722 10.41 17.57 -3.05
C ARG A 722 11.47 18.50 -2.51
N ARG A 723 11.42 18.73 -1.21
CA ARG A 723 12.39 19.51 -0.45
C ARG A 723 12.86 18.74 0.76
N ILE A 724 14.13 18.93 1.09
CA ILE A 724 14.79 18.33 2.25
C ILE A 724 14.76 19.34 3.40
N LYS A 725 14.56 18.85 4.63
CA LYS A 725 14.47 19.71 5.83
C LYS A 725 15.73 20.55 6.05
N GLU A 726 16.89 19.93 5.87
CA GLU A 726 18.20 20.52 6.17
C GLU A 726 18.46 21.78 5.35
N ASP A 727 18.02 21.81 4.08
CA ASP A 727 18.27 22.94 3.18
C ASP A 727 17.21 24.06 3.31
N ASN A 728 16.04 23.73 3.83
CA ASN A 728 14.86 24.62 3.76
C ASN A 728 14.43 25.21 5.12
N LEU A 729 14.83 24.60 6.23
CA LEU A 729 14.51 25.10 7.58
C LEU A 729 15.77 25.67 8.25
N LYS A 730 15.91 27.00 8.24
CA LYS A 730 16.93 27.69 9.02
C LYS A 730 16.62 27.56 10.51
N GLY A 731 17.56 27.02 11.30
CA GLY A 731 17.46 26.91 12.75
C GLY A 731 17.00 25.55 13.28
N LEU A 732 16.86 24.52 12.44
CA LEU A 732 16.81 23.15 12.96
C LEU A 732 18.18 22.78 13.58
N PRO A 733 18.20 22.13 14.74
CA PRO A 733 19.44 21.67 15.35
C PRO A 733 20.06 20.52 14.56
N LEU A 734 21.32 20.19 14.80
CA LEU A 734 21.99 19.11 14.07
C LEU A 734 21.40 17.74 14.42
N LYS A 735 21.32 16.88 13.40
CA LYS A 735 20.99 15.45 13.53
C LYS A 735 22.28 14.63 13.51
N HIS A 736 22.44 13.74 14.48
CA HIS A 736 23.59 12.85 14.57
C HIS A 736 23.15 11.40 14.60
N MET A 737 23.67 10.62 13.66
CA MET A 737 23.33 9.20 13.48
C MET A 737 24.52 8.35 13.89
N TYR A 738 24.31 7.42 14.83
CA TYR A 738 25.34 6.54 15.37
C TYR A 738 24.96 5.07 15.23
N ALA A 739 25.93 4.23 14.87
CA ALA A 739 25.74 2.80 14.73
C ALA A 739 26.89 2.01 15.36
N GLY A 740 26.58 0.79 15.83
CA GLY A 740 27.55 -0.19 16.33
C GLY A 740 28.39 -0.88 15.24
N GLY A 741 28.60 -0.25 14.09
CA GLY A 741 29.42 -0.76 12.99
C GLY A 741 29.79 0.36 12.01
N GLU A 742 30.76 0.09 11.14
CA GLU A 742 31.22 1.05 10.13
C GLU A 742 30.30 1.00 8.91
N PHE A 743 29.48 2.03 8.74
CA PHE A 743 28.56 2.18 7.62
C PHE A 743 28.61 3.59 7.06
N GLU A 744 28.36 3.71 5.76
CA GLU A 744 28.31 4.99 5.06
C GLU A 744 27.20 5.88 5.65
N ASN A 745 27.48 7.17 5.86
CA ASN A 745 26.59 8.15 6.50
C ASN A 745 26.27 7.92 8.00
N TRP A 746 26.92 6.95 8.66
CA TRP A 746 26.79 6.72 10.10
C TRP A 746 28.10 6.95 10.86
N LYS A 747 28.00 7.57 12.04
CA LYS A 747 29.15 7.71 12.95
C LYS A 747 29.30 6.44 13.77
N TYR A 748 30.46 5.79 13.68
CA TYR A 748 30.76 4.64 14.51
C TYR A 748 30.85 5.01 15.99
N LEU A 749 30.18 4.24 16.86
CA LEU A 749 30.36 4.30 18.31
C LEU A 749 30.60 2.89 18.86
N GLU A 750 31.75 2.69 19.50
CA GLU A 750 32.14 1.40 20.09
C GLU A 750 31.11 0.86 21.08
N GLU A 751 30.53 1.71 21.93
CA GLU A 751 29.52 1.31 22.94
C GLU A 751 28.24 0.72 22.32
N LEU A 752 27.95 1.03 21.05
CA LEU A 752 26.82 0.46 20.32
C LEU A 752 27.14 -0.88 19.67
N LYS A 753 28.43 -1.26 19.63
CA LYS A 753 28.90 -2.55 19.14
C LYS A 753 29.02 -3.51 20.32
N SER A 754 28.25 -4.58 20.26
CA SER A 754 28.37 -5.69 21.20
C SER A 754 28.59 -6.99 20.46
N THR A 755 29.46 -7.86 20.93
CA THR A 755 29.65 -9.20 20.35
C THR A 755 28.93 -10.25 21.19
N MET A 756 28.23 -11.18 20.54
CA MET A 756 27.53 -12.29 21.19
C MET A 756 28.52 -13.16 21.98
N VAL A 757 28.17 -13.47 23.24
CA VAL A 757 28.97 -14.33 24.11
C VAL A 757 28.07 -15.23 24.96
N GLY A 758 28.60 -16.37 25.38
CA GLY A 758 27.95 -17.31 26.30
C GLY A 758 26.57 -17.74 25.83
N TYR A 759 25.59 -17.69 26.75
CA TYR A 759 24.22 -18.17 26.50
C TYR A 759 23.53 -17.52 25.29
N GLN A 760 23.81 -16.25 25.00
CA GLN A 760 23.24 -15.58 23.82
C GLN A 760 23.76 -16.16 22.52
N ARG A 761 25.06 -16.47 22.46
CA ARG A 761 25.70 -17.11 21.31
C ARG A 761 25.15 -18.52 21.09
N ASP A 762 25.07 -19.31 22.15
CA ASP A 762 24.61 -20.70 22.08
C ASP A 762 23.18 -20.81 21.51
N VAL A 763 22.27 -19.94 21.95
CA VAL A 763 20.88 -19.88 21.43
C VAL A 763 20.84 -19.41 19.98
N TYR A 764 21.69 -18.45 19.62
CA TYR A 764 21.75 -17.91 18.26
C TYR A 764 22.29 -18.94 17.26
N GLU A 765 23.41 -19.60 17.58
CA GLU A 765 24.00 -20.66 16.76
C GLU A 765 23.07 -21.88 16.68
N GLY A 766 22.39 -22.24 17.77
CA GLY A 766 21.39 -23.32 17.77
C GLY A 766 20.22 -23.08 16.81
N ALA A 767 19.83 -21.82 16.59
CA ALA A 767 18.81 -21.48 15.59
C ALA A 767 19.32 -21.70 14.16
N ILE A 768 20.60 -21.40 13.90
CA ILE A 768 21.23 -21.61 12.59
C ILE A 768 21.42 -23.10 12.32
N SER A 769 21.95 -23.86 13.29
CA SER A 769 22.18 -25.30 13.13
C SER A 769 20.87 -26.06 12.88
N HIS A 770 19.79 -25.71 13.59
CA HIS A 770 18.47 -26.30 13.35
C HIS A 770 17.94 -26.06 11.92
N GLN A 771 18.25 -24.90 11.32
CA GLN A 771 17.87 -24.62 9.92
C GLN A 771 18.70 -25.42 8.92
N LEU A 772 19.98 -25.65 9.21
CA LEU A 772 20.85 -26.47 8.37
C LEU A 772 20.50 -27.96 8.46
N GLU A 773 19.98 -28.43 9.60
CA GLU A 773 19.63 -29.84 9.83
C GLU A 773 18.23 -30.22 9.32
N ASN A 774 17.27 -29.29 9.28
CA ASN A 774 15.88 -29.56 8.87
C ASN A 774 15.48 -28.73 7.62
N GLU A 775 15.50 -29.34 6.43
CA GLU A 775 15.05 -28.69 5.17
C GLU A 775 13.55 -28.29 5.19
N GLU A 776 12.70 -28.93 6.02
CA GLU A 776 11.29 -28.54 6.21
C GLU A 776 11.08 -27.30 7.11
N SER A 777 12.14 -26.82 7.77
CA SER A 777 12.04 -25.63 8.62
C SER A 777 11.90 -24.37 7.76
N HIS A 778 10.76 -23.68 7.87
CA HIS A 778 10.53 -22.43 7.16
C HIS A 778 11.57 -21.35 7.55
N ALA A 779 12.35 -20.88 6.58
CA ALA A 779 13.42 -19.88 6.77
C ALA A 779 12.95 -18.61 7.52
N LEU A 780 11.70 -18.21 7.32
CA LEU A 780 11.10 -17.06 7.99
C LEU A 780 10.98 -17.26 9.51
N THR A 781 10.69 -18.48 9.96
CA THR A 781 10.64 -18.82 11.40
C THR A 781 12.02 -18.71 12.04
N THR A 782 13.06 -19.17 11.34
CA THR A 782 14.44 -19.06 11.81
C THR A 782 14.90 -17.60 11.85
N LEU A 783 14.58 -16.79 10.83
CA LEU A 783 14.85 -15.35 10.85
C LEU A 783 14.18 -14.65 12.05
N MET A 784 12.94 -15.04 12.40
CA MET A 784 12.28 -14.53 13.59
C MET A 784 13.00 -14.94 14.87
N ARG A 785 13.49 -16.19 14.96
CA ARG A 785 14.31 -16.66 16.10
C ARG A 785 15.62 -15.89 16.23
N LEU A 786 16.36 -15.67 15.14
CA LEU A 786 17.60 -14.90 15.12
C LEU A 786 17.38 -13.45 15.56
N ARG A 787 16.26 -12.85 15.14
CA ARG A 787 15.85 -11.51 15.58
C ARG A 787 15.58 -11.47 17.09
N ASP A 788 14.80 -12.41 17.61
CA ASP A 788 14.45 -12.44 19.03
C ASP A 788 15.67 -12.74 19.92
N SER A 789 16.52 -13.69 19.51
CA SER A 789 17.77 -14.03 20.23
C SER A 789 18.79 -12.88 20.21
N SER A 790 18.81 -12.10 19.13
CA SER A 790 19.60 -10.86 19.04
C SER A 790 19.15 -9.82 20.07
N LEU A 791 17.85 -9.69 20.32
CA LEU A 791 17.34 -8.79 21.36
C LEU A 791 17.65 -9.31 22.77
N HIS A 792 17.32 -10.58 23.04
CA HIS A 792 17.67 -11.27 24.28
C HIS A 792 17.45 -12.79 24.11
N PRO A 793 18.38 -13.67 24.55
CA PRO A 793 18.27 -15.12 24.32
C PRO A 793 16.95 -15.75 24.83
N ARG A 794 16.49 -15.35 26.02
CA ARG A 794 15.21 -15.79 26.62
C ARG A 794 13.93 -15.38 25.88
N LEU A 795 14.01 -14.57 24.81
CA LEU A 795 12.86 -14.23 23.98
C LEU A 795 12.60 -15.26 22.86
N SER A 796 13.59 -16.09 22.52
CA SER A 796 13.44 -17.14 21.49
C SER A 796 12.32 -18.12 21.85
N ASP A 797 11.71 -18.72 20.82
CA ASP A 797 10.70 -19.79 20.93
C ASP A 797 9.49 -19.44 21.81
N GLY A 798 9.13 -18.16 21.84
CA GLY A 798 8.02 -17.70 22.67
C GLY A 798 8.34 -17.71 24.17
N GLY A 799 9.61 -17.65 24.55
CA GLY A 799 10.06 -17.44 25.92
C GLY A 799 9.61 -16.10 26.53
N ARG A 800 9.82 -15.95 27.85
CA ARG A 800 9.42 -14.76 28.63
C ARG A 800 10.60 -14.18 29.40
N LEU A 801 10.63 -12.84 29.46
CA LEU A 801 11.51 -12.10 30.35
C LEU A 801 10.77 -11.83 31.67
N ASP A 802 11.11 -12.59 32.70
CA ASP A 802 10.52 -12.42 34.02
C ASP A 802 10.93 -11.07 34.61
N ILE A 803 9.95 -10.38 35.23
CA ILE A 803 10.19 -9.07 35.81
C ILE A 803 11.00 -9.24 37.11
N PRO A 804 12.23 -8.69 37.17
CA PRO A 804 13.09 -8.78 38.34
C PRO A 804 12.52 -7.99 39.53
N LYS A 805 12.83 -8.45 40.75
CA LYS A 805 12.35 -7.81 41.99
C LYS A 805 13.10 -6.52 42.32
N ASN A 806 14.34 -6.37 41.87
CA ASN A 806 15.18 -5.21 42.17
C ASN A 806 16.10 -4.83 41.00
N ALA A 807 16.61 -3.60 41.04
CA ALA A 807 17.48 -3.04 40.00
C ALA A 807 18.79 -3.83 39.80
N LYS A 808 19.30 -4.53 40.84
CA LYS A 808 20.51 -5.36 40.72
C LYS A 808 20.25 -6.60 39.88
N SER A 809 19.14 -7.30 40.15
CA SER A 809 18.69 -8.44 39.34
C SER A 809 18.29 -8.02 37.92
N ALA A 810 17.74 -6.81 37.75
CA ALA A 810 17.48 -6.26 36.43
C ALA A 810 18.77 -6.08 35.62
N ARG A 811 19.80 -5.45 36.20
CA ARG A 811 21.10 -5.30 35.51
C ARG A 811 21.75 -6.64 35.16
N ALA A 812 21.59 -7.66 36.00
CA ALA A 812 22.09 -9.00 35.70
C ALA A 812 21.41 -9.61 34.45
N LEU A 813 20.08 -9.48 34.33
CA LEU A 813 19.35 -9.92 33.14
C LEU A 813 19.75 -9.14 31.88
N TYR A 814 19.97 -7.82 31.99
CA TYR A 814 20.48 -7.04 30.86
C TYR A 814 21.86 -7.52 30.41
N GLY A 815 22.71 -7.97 31.34
CA GLY A 815 24.02 -8.55 31.05
C GLY A 815 23.99 -9.86 30.26
N GLU A 816 22.84 -10.52 30.13
CA GLU A 816 22.68 -11.70 29.26
C GLU A 816 22.51 -11.33 27.78
N SER A 817 22.31 -10.06 27.44
CA SER A 817 22.17 -9.56 26.06
C SER A 817 23.12 -8.40 25.80
N GLY A 818 24.05 -8.57 24.86
CA GLY A 818 24.97 -7.50 24.48
C GLY A 818 24.23 -6.23 24.03
N LYS A 819 23.11 -6.38 23.32
CA LYS A 819 22.31 -5.25 22.85
C LYS A 819 21.67 -4.45 23.99
N LEU A 820 21.23 -5.13 25.05
CA LEU A 820 20.69 -4.48 26.24
C LEU A 820 21.79 -3.84 27.11
N VAL A 821 23.01 -4.37 27.09
CA VAL A 821 24.18 -3.71 27.70
C VAL A 821 24.46 -2.39 26.99
N SER A 822 24.59 -2.39 25.66
CA SER A 822 24.77 -1.17 24.85
C SER A 822 23.65 -0.13 25.08
N LEU A 823 22.40 -0.60 25.28
CA LEU A 823 21.28 0.27 25.64
C LEU A 823 21.53 0.95 27.00
N LEU A 824 21.93 0.22 28.04
CA LEU A 824 22.18 0.81 29.36
C LEU A 824 23.31 1.84 29.32
N GLU A 825 24.41 1.55 28.63
CA GLU A 825 25.53 2.49 28.47
C GLU A 825 25.07 3.79 27.79
N THR A 826 24.29 3.67 26.72
CA THR A 826 23.69 4.81 26.02
C THR A 826 22.78 5.62 26.95
N LEU A 827 21.91 4.95 27.70
CA LEU A 827 20.97 5.62 28.62
C LEU A 827 21.67 6.28 29.81
N ASP A 828 22.73 5.69 30.35
CA ASP A 828 23.55 6.29 31.41
C ASP A 828 24.22 7.59 30.93
N ARG A 829 24.66 7.63 29.66
CA ARG A 829 25.16 8.87 29.03
C ARG A 829 24.06 9.92 28.90
N VAL A 830 22.87 9.56 28.41
CA VAL A 830 21.73 10.50 28.30
C VAL A 830 21.33 11.03 29.67
N ARG A 831 21.35 10.18 30.69
CA ARG A 831 21.07 10.57 32.07
C ARG A 831 22.09 11.56 32.63
N SER A 832 23.37 11.37 32.32
CA SER A 832 24.43 12.31 32.76
C SER A 832 24.20 13.73 32.24
N LYS A 833 23.58 13.85 31.05
CA LYS A 833 23.19 15.13 30.44
C LYS A 833 21.83 15.67 30.90
N GLN A 834 21.07 14.90 31.71
CA GLN A 834 19.70 15.22 32.11
C GLN A 834 18.73 15.39 30.92
N GLU A 835 18.89 14.57 29.88
CA GLU A 835 18.13 14.64 28.64
C GLU A 835 17.11 13.50 28.51
N LYS A 836 16.22 13.58 27.52
CA LYS A 836 15.09 12.64 27.37
C LYS A 836 15.29 11.73 26.16
N CYS A 837 14.94 10.45 26.33
CA CYS A 837 15.15 9.43 25.32
C CYS A 837 13.88 8.65 24.97
N ILE A 838 13.68 8.39 23.67
CA ILE A 838 12.69 7.46 23.14
C ILE A 838 13.36 6.14 22.79
N ILE A 839 12.79 5.02 23.21
CA ILE A 839 13.28 3.67 22.88
C ILE A 839 12.25 3.00 21.97
N PHE A 840 12.65 2.72 20.73
CA PHE A 840 11.82 2.02 19.76
C PHE A 840 12.04 0.50 19.84
N ALA A 841 10.95 -0.22 20.08
CA ALA A 841 10.91 -1.68 20.10
C ALA A 841 9.58 -2.19 19.49
N VAL A 842 9.60 -3.31 18.77
CA VAL A 842 8.41 -3.93 18.16
C VAL A 842 7.87 -5.04 19.05
N ASN A 843 8.75 -5.84 19.66
CA ASN A 843 8.38 -6.96 20.52
C ASN A 843 7.67 -6.48 21.80
N LYS A 844 6.36 -6.78 21.92
CA LYS A 844 5.51 -6.35 23.05
C LYS A 844 6.00 -6.86 24.41
N ARG A 845 6.64 -8.03 24.45
CA ARG A 845 7.17 -8.64 25.68
C ARG A 845 8.38 -7.84 26.16
N LEU A 846 9.27 -7.50 25.23
CA LEU A 846 10.41 -6.62 25.50
C LEU A 846 9.94 -5.22 25.94
N GLN A 847 8.95 -4.62 25.29
CA GLN A 847 8.39 -3.33 25.71
C GLN A 847 7.91 -3.33 27.17
N SER A 848 7.17 -4.37 27.55
CA SER A 848 6.66 -4.55 28.92
C SER A 848 7.80 -4.72 29.94
N PHE A 849 8.81 -5.51 29.57
CA PHE A 849 10.01 -5.70 30.38
C PHE A 849 10.81 -4.39 30.56
N LEU A 850 11.08 -3.65 29.48
CA LEU A 850 11.80 -2.38 29.51
C LEU A 850 11.06 -1.34 30.36
N SER A 851 9.74 -1.25 30.23
CA SER A 851 8.91 -0.31 31.00
C SER A 851 9.12 -0.43 32.51
N VAL A 852 9.10 -1.66 33.03
CA VAL A 852 9.25 -1.90 34.46
C VAL A 852 10.72 -1.83 34.89
N THR A 853 11.62 -2.48 34.15
CA THR A 853 13.03 -2.61 34.56
C THR A 853 13.82 -1.33 34.46
N LEU A 854 13.67 -0.55 33.39
CA LEU A 854 14.32 0.77 33.29
C LEU A 854 13.73 1.74 34.33
N GLY A 855 12.43 1.64 34.58
CA GLY A 855 11.75 2.35 35.66
C GLY A 855 12.35 2.09 37.04
N GLN A 856 12.71 0.83 37.33
CA GLN A 856 13.41 0.43 38.56
C GLN A 856 14.88 0.88 38.57
N ILE A 857 15.60 0.71 37.45
CA ILE A 857 17.04 1.03 37.33
C ILE A 857 17.30 2.53 37.51
N TYR A 858 16.44 3.36 36.93
CA TYR A 858 16.58 4.82 36.92
C TYR A 858 15.66 5.55 37.90
N ASN A 859 14.88 4.80 38.69
CA ASN A 859 13.93 5.34 39.66
C ASN A 859 12.89 6.32 39.05
N LEU A 860 12.34 5.95 37.90
CA LEU A 860 11.35 6.74 37.16
C LEU A 860 9.90 6.26 37.35
N GLY A 861 9.70 5.11 38.00
CA GLY A 861 8.44 4.37 37.95
C GLY A 861 8.27 3.64 36.60
N PRO A 862 7.20 2.83 36.42
CA PRO A 862 6.95 2.16 35.15
C PRO A 862 6.85 3.17 34.00
N LEU A 863 7.64 2.96 32.94
CA LEU A 863 7.66 3.86 31.80
C LEU A 863 6.37 3.71 30.98
N SER A 864 5.89 4.80 30.39
CA SER A 864 4.79 4.75 29.43
C SER A 864 5.18 3.95 28.19
N VAL A 865 4.27 3.11 27.70
CA VAL A 865 4.43 2.32 26.47
C VAL A 865 3.36 2.74 25.47
N ILE A 866 3.79 3.21 24.29
CA ILE A 866 2.88 3.55 23.18
C ILE A 866 3.04 2.51 22.07
N ASN A 867 2.02 1.68 21.88
CA ASN A 867 1.97 0.67 20.83
C ASN A 867 0.58 0.64 20.14
N GLY A 868 0.38 -0.31 19.22
CA GLY A 868 -0.86 -0.44 18.43
C GLY A 868 -2.14 -0.66 19.25
N ASP A 869 -2.02 -1.15 20.50
CA ASP A 869 -3.15 -1.48 21.36
C ASP A 869 -3.60 -0.30 22.23
N ALA A 870 -2.75 0.74 22.37
CA ALA A 870 -3.11 1.95 23.10
C ALA A 870 -4.22 2.70 22.34
N LYS A 871 -5.40 2.88 22.95
CA LYS A 871 -6.55 3.52 22.30
C LYS A 871 -6.24 4.99 21.97
N ALA A 872 -6.51 5.41 20.72
CA ALA A 872 -6.36 6.79 20.28
C ALA A 872 -7.33 7.73 21.00
N VAL A 873 -8.55 7.25 21.29
CA VAL A 873 -9.65 8.02 21.89
C VAL A 873 -10.17 7.31 23.15
N ALA A 874 -10.31 8.05 24.25
CA ALA A 874 -10.82 7.53 25.51
C ALA A 874 -12.35 7.64 25.57
N LYS A 875 -13.06 6.50 25.67
CA LYS A 875 -14.52 6.47 25.96
C LYS A 875 -14.85 6.84 27.43
N ARG A 876 -13.85 6.97 28.32
CA ARG A 876 -13.98 7.35 29.74
C ARG A 876 -12.78 8.19 30.20
N LYS A 877 -12.99 9.17 31.09
CA LYS A 877 -11.97 10.06 31.68
C LYS A 877 -10.79 9.37 32.39
N SER A 878 -10.86 8.05 32.63
CA SER A 878 -9.87 7.28 33.39
C SER A 878 -8.86 6.49 32.54
N VAL A 879 -8.97 6.50 31.21
CA VAL A 879 -8.03 5.78 30.33
C VAL A 879 -7.11 6.80 29.64
N PRO A 880 -5.79 6.79 29.91
CA PRO A 880 -4.87 7.72 29.28
C PRO A 880 -4.80 7.49 27.76
N THR A 881 -4.99 8.56 27.00
CA THR A 881 -4.82 8.57 25.53
C THR A 881 -3.34 8.67 25.17
N ARG A 882 -2.96 8.29 23.93
CA ARG A 882 -1.57 8.43 23.44
C ARG A 882 -1.01 9.85 23.64
N LYS A 883 -1.85 10.88 23.44
CA LYS A 883 -1.51 12.31 23.63
C LYS A 883 -1.21 12.65 25.09
N SER A 884 -1.98 12.11 26.05
CA SER A 884 -1.73 12.34 27.48
C SER A 884 -0.40 11.75 27.95
N MET A 885 -0.05 10.53 27.49
CA MET A 885 1.21 9.89 27.85
C MET A 885 2.43 10.66 27.35
N ILE A 886 2.34 11.26 26.15
CA ILE A 886 3.40 12.12 25.61
C ILE A 886 3.49 13.42 26.42
N SER A 887 2.36 14.05 26.71
CA SER A 887 2.34 15.27 27.52
C SER A 887 2.96 15.05 28.90
N ASP A 888 2.66 13.93 29.57
CA ASP A 888 3.24 13.58 30.87
C ASP A 888 4.76 13.33 30.77
N PHE A 889 5.19 12.68 29.68
CA PHE A 889 6.61 12.45 29.40
C PHE A 889 7.37 13.76 29.18
N GLU A 890 6.79 14.68 28.40
CA GLU A 890 7.38 15.98 28.07
C GLU A 890 7.39 16.93 29.28
N ALA A 891 6.36 16.90 30.12
CA ALA A 891 6.22 17.77 31.30
C ALA A 891 7.23 17.49 32.41
N LYS A 892 7.78 16.27 32.50
CA LYS A 892 8.77 15.92 33.54
C LYS A 892 10.10 16.61 33.26
N GLU A 893 10.64 17.36 34.22
CA GLU A 893 11.96 18.00 34.06
C GLU A 893 13.11 16.99 34.16
N GLY A 894 14.19 17.24 33.42
CA GLY A 894 15.40 16.41 33.43
C GLY A 894 15.26 15.08 32.69
N PHE A 895 15.98 14.07 33.17
CA PHE A 895 16.06 12.74 32.55
C PHE A 895 14.71 12.00 32.59
N ASN A 896 14.23 11.57 31.42
CA ASN A 896 13.02 10.75 31.31
C ASN A 896 13.08 9.82 30.10
N LEU A 897 12.35 8.71 30.18
CA LEU A 897 12.33 7.65 29.16
C LEU A 897 10.90 7.30 28.74
N ILE A 898 10.71 6.97 27.48
CA ILE A 898 9.44 6.44 26.95
C ILE A 898 9.72 5.32 25.95
N VAL A 899 8.88 4.28 25.96
CA VAL A 899 8.98 3.14 25.04
C VAL A 899 7.89 3.26 23.99
N MET A 900 8.26 3.16 22.72
CA MET A 900 7.33 3.28 21.60
C MET A 900 7.53 2.15 20.58
N SER A 901 6.49 1.79 19.85
CA SER A 901 6.67 0.98 18.62
C SER A 901 6.82 1.90 17.40
N PRO A 902 7.69 1.56 16.43
CA PRO A 902 7.84 2.33 15.19
C PRO A 902 6.50 2.54 14.45
N VAL A 903 5.64 1.52 14.46
CA VAL A 903 4.32 1.56 13.83
C VAL A 903 3.35 2.48 14.58
N ALA A 904 3.41 2.53 15.92
CA ALA A 904 2.58 3.41 16.73
C ALA A 904 3.11 4.86 16.80
N ALA A 905 4.31 5.13 16.29
CA ALA A 905 4.83 6.47 16.07
C ALA A 905 4.55 6.99 14.65
N GLY A 906 4.27 6.11 13.68
CA GLY A 906 3.89 6.44 12.30
C GLY A 906 2.55 7.19 12.15
N VAL A 907 1.86 7.43 13.25
CA VAL A 907 0.46 7.91 13.32
C VAL A 907 0.33 9.41 13.64
N GLY A 908 1.40 10.21 13.48
CA GLY A 908 1.30 11.68 13.51
C GLY A 908 1.62 12.39 14.82
N LEU A 909 2.06 11.68 15.86
CA LEU A 909 2.34 12.27 17.16
C LEU A 909 3.65 13.07 17.13
N THR A 910 3.66 14.28 17.69
CA THR A 910 4.86 15.14 17.78
C THR A 910 5.46 15.00 19.18
N VAL A 911 6.77 14.72 19.27
CA VAL A 911 7.47 14.46 20.55
C VAL A 911 8.79 15.24 20.59
N VAL A 912 8.68 16.58 20.57
CA VAL A 912 9.85 17.48 20.53
C VAL A 912 10.55 17.59 21.89
N GLY A 913 9.91 17.15 22.99
CA GLY A 913 10.55 17.14 24.30
C GLY A 913 11.70 16.14 24.44
N ALA A 914 11.80 15.15 23.55
CA ALA A 914 12.94 14.23 23.48
C ALA A 914 14.01 14.75 22.51
N ASN A 915 15.27 14.38 22.72
CA ASN A 915 16.35 14.65 21.76
C ASN A 915 17.28 13.43 21.55
N HIS A 916 17.02 12.31 22.24
CA HIS A 916 17.68 11.04 22.00
C HIS A 916 16.69 9.98 21.51
N VAL A 917 17.09 9.22 20.50
CA VAL A 917 16.29 8.15 19.90
C VAL A 917 17.14 6.89 19.81
N VAL A 918 16.68 5.79 20.41
CA VAL A 918 17.32 4.48 20.30
C VAL A 918 16.41 3.54 19.52
N HIS A 919 16.83 3.10 18.33
CA HIS A 919 16.17 2.02 17.60
C HIS A 919 16.73 0.68 18.07
N LEU A 920 16.26 0.23 19.23
CA LEU A 920 16.70 -1.04 19.82
C LEU A 920 16.33 -2.23 18.93
N GLU A 921 15.18 -2.16 18.28
CA GLU A 921 14.74 -3.15 17.31
C GLU A 921 14.46 -2.45 15.97
N ARG A 922 15.30 -2.75 14.96
CA ARG A 922 15.16 -2.21 13.61
C ARG A 922 13.86 -2.72 12.97
N TYR A 923 13.22 -1.87 12.19
CA TYR A 923 12.05 -2.24 11.38
C TYR A 923 12.46 -2.53 9.93
N TRP A 924 11.86 -3.55 9.30
CA TRP A 924 12.19 -3.98 7.94
C TRP A 924 11.96 -2.93 6.84
N ASN A 925 11.20 -1.87 7.14
CA ASN A 925 10.97 -0.75 6.24
C ASN A 925 11.66 0.52 6.79
N PRO A 926 12.71 1.04 6.13
CA PRO A 926 13.47 2.19 6.61
C PRO A 926 12.63 3.47 6.62
N ALA A 927 11.63 3.60 5.72
CA ALA A 927 10.74 4.76 5.68
C ALA A 927 9.93 4.90 6.97
N LYS A 928 9.41 3.80 7.54
CA LYS A 928 8.67 3.84 8.81
C LYS A 928 9.56 4.20 10.00
N GLU A 929 10.83 3.77 9.96
CA GLU A 929 11.81 4.10 10.99
C GLU A 929 12.24 5.58 10.93
N ALA A 930 12.46 6.10 9.72
CA ALA A 930 12.69 7.52 9.48
C ALA A 930 11.48 8.36 9.94
N GLN A 931 10.26 7.95 9.59
CA GLN A 931 9.02 8.58 10.04
C GLN A 931 8.89 8.64 11.56
N ALA A 932 9.31 7.59 12.27
CA ALA A 932 9.32 7.55 13.72
C ALA A 932 10.36 8.52 14.31
N THR A 933 11.55 8.58 13.69
CA THR A 933 12.63 9.51 14.07
C THR A 933 12.25 10.98 13.84
N ASP A 934 11.56 11.25 12.74
CA ASP A 934 11.06 12.58 12.35
C ASP A 934 9.95 13.10 13.26
N ARG A 935 9.44 12.28 14.19
CA ARG A 935 8.56 12.76 15.27
C ARG A 935 9.31 13.55 16.34
N VAL A 936 10.62 13.34 16.43
CA VAL A 936 11.55 14.06 17.30
C VAL A 936 12.29 15.15 16.52
N TYR A 937 12.76 14.82 15.31
CA TYR A 937 13.46 15.75 14.41
C TYR A 937 12.48 16.55 13.52
N ARG A 938 11.86 17.57 14.12
CA ARG A 938 10.82 18.39 13.47
C ARG A 938 10.86 19.85 13.94
N ILE A 939 10.13 20.71 13.24
CA ILE A 939 9.87 22.10 13.66
C ILE A 939 9.38 22.13 15.11
N GLY A 940 10.04 22.93 15.95
CA GLY A 940 9.80 23.00 17.40
C GLY A 940 10.86 22.25 18.24
N GLN A 941 11.76 21.50 17.61
CA GLN A 941 12.93 20.94 18.28
C GLN A 941 14.00 22.01 18.46
N GLU A 942 14.49 22.17 19.69
CA GLU A 942 15.51 23.18 20.05
C GLU A 942 16.88 22.55 20.34
N LYS A 943 16.95 21.23 20.57
CA LYS A 943 18.19 20.51 20.93
C LYS A 943 18.69 19.61 19.81
N GLU A 944 20.00 19.38 19.77
CA GLU A 944 20.61 18.39 18.87
C GLU A 944 19.98 17.01 19.06
N VAL A 945 19.63 16.37 17.94
CA VAL A 945 18.94 15.08 17.94
C VAL A 945 19.95 13.98 17.67
N HIS A 946 20.06 13.03 18.59
CA HIS A 946 20.97 11.90 18.51
C HIS A 946 20.21 10.58 18.31
N ILE A 947 20.58 9.83 17.29
CA ILE A 947 19.96 8.55 16.91
C ILE A 947 20.98 7.44 17.10
N TYR A 948 20.63 6.42 17.87
CA TYR A 948 21.51 5.32 18.22
C TYR A 948 20.95 3.99 17.69
N ILE A 949 21.80 3.27 16.94
CA ILE A 949 21.52 1.93 16.45
C ILE A 949 22.50 0.94 17.13
N PRO A 950 22.11 0.31 18.24
CA PRO A 950 22.89 -0.77 18.82
C PRO A 950 22.86 -1.98 17.87
N LEU A 951 24.03 -2.53 17.55
CA LEU A 951 24.18 -3.68 16.68
C LEU A 951 24.91 -4.80 17.41
N LEU A 952 24.27 -5.97 17.44
CA LEU A 952 24.87 -7.16 18.01
C LEU A 952 25.61 -7.94 16.91
N HIS A 953 26.90 -8.19 17.10
CA HIS A 953 27.79 -8.90 16.17
C HIS A 953 27.97 -10.35 16.57
N HIS A 954 28.11 -11.23 15.59
CA HIS A 954 28.54 -12.61 15.82
C HIS A 954 30.07 -12.69 15.68
N PRO A 955 30.78 -13.51 16.48
CA PRO A 955 32.25 -13.58 16.44
C PRO A 955 32.82 -14.15 15.13
N GLU A 956 32.07 -15.01 14.42
CA GLU A 956 32.60 -15.79 13.28
C GLU A 956 32.03 -15.38 11.91
N PHE A 957 30.84 -14.81 11.87
CA PHE A 957 30.14 -14.46 10.62
C PHE A 957 29.27 -13.22 10.86
N GLU A 958 28.63 -12.71 9.81
CA GLU A 958 27.79 -11.53 9.94
C GLU A 958 26.47 -11.86 10.63
N SER A 959 26.13 -11.10 11.67
CA SER A 959 24.91 -11.32 12.42
C SER A 959 23.68 -10.75 11.71
N PHE A 960 22.51 -11.19 12.14
CA PHE A 960 21.21 -10.68 11.71
C PHE A 960 21.12 -9.15 11.77
N ASP A 961 21.59 -8.54 12.86
CA ASP A 961 21.52 -7.08 13.06
C ASP A 961 22.39 -6.32 12.03
N VAL A 962 23.59 -6.83 11.74
CA VAL A 962 24.52 -6.23 10.77
C VAL A 962 23.96 -6.36 9.36
N ASN A 963 23.48 -7.55 9.00
CA ASN A 963 22.85 -7.82 7.71
C ASN A 963 21.60 -6.97 7.50
N LEU A 964 20.74 -6.87 8.52
CA LEU A 964 19.56 -6.02 8.49
C LEU A 964 19.93 -4.55 8.36
N HIS A 965 20.96 -4.08 9.08
CA HIS A 965 21.41 -2.69 8.96
C HIS A 965 21.92 -2.37 7.56
N ARG A 966 22.71 -3.27 6.95
CA ARG A 966 23.21 -3.12 5.59
C ARG A 966 22.08 -3.09 4.57
N LEU A 967 21.14 -4.04 4.65
CA LEU A 967 19.95 -4.08 3.79
C LEU A 967 19.16 -2.77 3.83
N LEU A 968 18.92 -2.25 5.05
CA LEU A 968 18.14 -1.03 5.23
C LEU A 968 18.90 0.21 4.74
N THR A 969 20.22 0.24 4.88
CA THR A 969 21.07 1.32 4.37
C THR A 969 21.06 1.33 2.84
N GLN A 970 21.24 0.17 2.19
CA GLN A 970 21.13 0.02 0.74
C GLN A 970 19.74 0.47 0.23
N LYS A 971 18.65 0.04 0.88
CA LYS A 971 17.29 0.49 0.53
C LYS A 971 17.09 2.01 0.69
N THR A 972 17.80 2.66 1.61
CA THR A 972 17.70 4.11 1.82
C THR A 972 18.45 4.87 0.73
N LEU A 973 19.67 4.45 0.40
CA LEU A 973 20.46 5.01 -0.72
C LEU A 973 19.69 4.93 -2.05
N LEU A 974 19.00 3.81 -2.27
CA LEU A 974 18.08 3.59 -3.40
C LEU A 974 16.97 4.64 -3.52
N LYS A 975 16.39 5.05 -2.38
CA LYS A 975 15.30 6.02 -2.33
C LYS A 975 15.77 7.44 -2.65
N ASP A 976 17.00 7.78 -2.29
CA ASP A 976 17.52 9.15 -2.46
C ASP A 976 18.11 9.38 -3.86
N ALA A 977 18.68 8.34 -4.48
CA ALA A 977 19.22 8.40 -5.84
C ALA A 977 18.19 8.66 -6.95
N VAL A 978 16.93 8.26 -6.74
CA VAL A 978 15.87 8.38 -7.77
C VAL A 978 15.11 9.71 -7.69
N VAL A 979 15.20 10.42 -6.55
CA VAL A 979 14.19 11.40 -6.18
C VAL A 979 14.76 12.77 -5.77
N THR A 980 16.07 12.89 -5.55
CA THR A 980 16.70 14.18 -5.19
C THR A 980 17.07 15.01 -6.44
N PRO A 981 16.83 16.34 -6.43
CA PRO A 981 17.11 17.23 -7.57
C PRO A 981 18.58 17.67 -7.65
N GLU A 982 19.35 17.55 -6.58
CA GLU A 982 20.77 17.88 -6.58
C GLU A 982 21.58 16.77 -7.25
N ASP A 983 22.68 17.15 -7.91
CA ASP A 983 23.64 16.19 -8.42
C ASP A 983 24.01 15.25 -7.26
N VAL A 984 23.51 14.02 -7.31
CA VAL A 984 24.25 12.89 -6.75
C VAL A 984 25.45 12.75 -7.68
N ILE A 985 26.41 13.68 -7.54
CA ILE A 985 27.79 13.45 -7.88
C ILE A 985 28.07 12.14 -7.17
N PRO A 986 28.44 11.05 -7.87
CA PRO A 986 28.90 9.85 -7.19
C PRO A 986 30.01 10.32 -6.26
N GLN A 987 29.71 10.39 -4.96
CA GLN A 987 30.67 10.88 -3.99
C GLN A 987 31.84 9.91 -4.06
N PRO A 988 33.07 10.38 -4.38
CA PRO A 988 34.23 9.52 -4.31
C PRO A 988 34.32 8.99 -2.89
N ALA A 989 34.49 7.68 -2.74
CA ALA A 989 34.75 7.05 -1.46
C ALA A 989 35.79 7.86 -0.67
N GLY A 990 35.36 8.54 0.41
CA GLY A 990 36.28 9.14 1.38
C GLY A 990 36.29 10.66 1.58
N VAL A 991 35.26 11.42 1.17
CA VAL A 991 35.11 12.83 1.62
C VAL A 991 33.85 13.01 2.46
N GLY A 992 33.93 12.60 3.73
CA GLY A 992 32.93 12.95 4.74
C GLY A 992 33.02 14.43 5.10
N GLY A 993 32.13 15.24 4.52
CA GLY A 993 31.93 16.63 4.90
C GLY A 993 31.11 17.35 3.85
N VAL A 994 30.03 18.02 4.29
CA VAL A 994 29.30 19.02 3.51
C VAL A 994 30.31 19.90 2.80
N VAL A 995 30.37 19.84 1.46
CA VAL A 995 31.21 20.74 0.67
C VAL A 995 30.54 22.10 0.70
N SER A 996 30.79 22.85 1.77
CA SER A 996 30.65 24.29 1.79
C SER A 996 31.34 24.87 0.55
N GLY A 997 30.71 25.83 -0.12
CA GLY A 997 31.23 26.45 -1.36
C GLY A 997 32.69 26.94 -1.30
N ASP A 998 33.26 27.10 -0.10
CA ASP A 998 34.65 27.50 0.15
C ASP A 998 35.72 26.43 -0.19
N LEU A 999 35.36 25.17 -0.44
CA LEU A 999 36.31 24.10 -0.80
C LEU A 999 36.58 23.99 -2.31
N ILE A 1000 35.71 24.53 -3.15
CA ILE A 1000 35.80 24.42 -4.62
C ILE A 1000 37.02 25.17 -5.16
N ASP A 1001 37.39 26.29 -4.52
CA ASP A 1001 38.50 27.15 -4.92
C ASP A 1001 39.83 26.82 -4.21
N LYS A 1002 39.90 25.75 -3.39
CA LYS A 1002 41.15 25.34 -2.74
C LYS A 1002 42.04 24.51 -3.67
N ARG A 1003 43.35 24.73 -3.56
CA ARG A 1003 44.40 23.98 -4.25
C ARG A 1003 44.43 22.53 -3.76
N ILE A 1004 44.57 21.59 -4.68
CA ILE A 1004 44.69 20.16 -4.39
C ILE A 1004 46.04 19.86 -3.72
N THR A 1005 45.96 19.32 -2.51
CA THR A 1005 47.09 18.88 -1.68
C THR A 1005 47.33 17.37 -1.81
N ALA A 1006 48.46 16.87 -1.27
CA ALA A 1006 48.76 15.44 -1.23
C ALA A 1006 47.66 14.59 -0.56
N ALA A 1007 47.00 15.12 0.47
CA ALA A 1007 45.91 14.45 1.18
C ALA A 1007 44.58 14.44 0.40
N GLU A 1008 44.41 15.38 -0.53
CA GLU A 1008 43.23 15.45 -1.41
C GLU A 1008 43.43 14.61 -2.67
N LEU A 1009 44.66 14.50 -3.18
CA LEU A 1009 45.01 13.60 -4.29
C LEU A 1009 44.59 12.15 -4.02
N ASP A 1010 44.69 11.70 -2.77
CA ASP A 1010 44.27 10.36 -2.35
C ASP A 1010 42.75 10.18 -2.26
N LYS A 1011 41.99 11.29 -2.23
CA LYS A 1011 40.53 11.28 -2.09
C LYS A 1011 39.80 11.45 -3.42
N LEU A 1012 40.54 11.64 -4.53
CA LEU A 1012 39.95 11.79 -5.85
C LEU A 1012 39.42 10.45 -6.38
N SER A 1013 38.32 10.50 -7.12
CA SER A 1013 37.90 9.36 -7.95
C SER A 1013 38.87 9.15 -9.11
N TRP A 1014 38.82 7.98 -9.75
CA TRP A 1014 39.67 7.69 -10.91
C TRP A 1014 39.42 8.67 -12.08
N GLN A 1015 38.17 9.08 -12.31
CA GLN A 1015 37.81 10.08 -13.34
C GLN A 1015 38.32 11.49 -12.98
N GLN A 1016 38.23 11.86 -11.70
CA GLN A 1016 38.80 13.13 -11.23
C GLN A 1016 40.32 13.12 -11.33
N PHE A 1017 40.96 11.97 -11.12
CA PHE A 1017 42.39 11.81 -11.29
C PHE A 1017 42.81 11.93 -12.76
N GLU A 1018 42.07 11.35 -13.70
CA GLU A 1018 42.29 11.57 -15.14
C GLU A 1018 42.17 13.05 -15.51
N ALA A 1019 41.08 13.69 -15.09
CA ALA A 1019 40.84 15.11 -15.31
C ALA A 1019 41.94 16.00 -14.70
N LEU A 1020 42.42 15.67 -13.49
CA LEU A 1020 43.56 16.30 -12.86
C LEU A 1020 44.82 16.16 -13.72
N CYS A 1021 45.12 14.96 -14.20
CA CYS A 1021 46.33 14.72 -15.00
C CYS A 1021 46.30 15.50 -16.31
N VAL A 1022 45.16 15.55 -16.99
CA VAL A 1022 44.97 16.34 -18.21
C VAL A 1022 45.14 17.83 -17.93
N GLU A 1023 44.50 18.35 -16.88
CA GLU A 1023 44.56 19.77 -16.54
C GLU A 1023 45.96 20.21 -16.10
N LEU A 1024 46.64 19.35 -15.32
CA LEU A 1024 48.01 19.57 -14.85
C LEU A 1024 49.01 19.59 -16.01
N LEU A 1025 48.93 18.61 -16.90
CA LEU A 1025 49.81 18.59 -18.07
C LEU A 1025 49.49 19.71 -19.05
N ALA A 1026 48.23 20.14 -19.17
CA ALA A 1026 47.86 21.28 -20.00
C ALA A 1026 48.51 22.58 -19.49
N LYS A 1027 48.51 22.80 -18.17
CA LYS A 1027 49.18 23.96 -17.54
C LYS A 1027 50.71 23.88 -17.64
N ILE A 1028 51.31 22.71 -17.42
CA ILE A 1028 52.77 22.51 -17.49
C ILE A 1028 53.30 22.78 -18.91
N THR A 1029 52.53 22.37 -19.92
CA THR A 1029 53.00 22.39 -21.31
C THR A 1029 52.48 23.58 -22.10
N ASP A 1030 51.64 24.44 -21.51
CA ASP A 1030 50.94 25.54 -22.20
C ASP A 1030 50.21 25.04 -23.47
N SER A 1031 49.45 23.95 -23.32
CA SER A 1031 48.75 23.32 -24.45
C SER A 1031 47.54 24.15 -24.89
N GLU A 1032 47.46 24.48 -26.18
CA GLU A 1032 46.35 25.25 -26.77
C GLU A 1032 45.00 24.53 -26.62
N SER A 1033 45.01 23.19 -26.58
CA SER A 1033 43.81 22.40 -26.36
C SER A 1033 44.12 21.08 -25.68
N ALA A 1034 43.23 20.67 -24.77
CA ALA A 1034 43.32 19.43 -24.02
C ALA A 1034 41.93 18.81 -23.92
N TRP A 1035 41.83 17.49 -23.97
CA TRP A 1035 40.57 16.74 -23.89
C TRP A 1035 40.74 15.46 -23.09
N LEU A 1036 39.67 15.07 -22.40
CA LEU A 1036 39.49 13.70 -21.90
C LEU A 1036 38.89 12.85 -23.02
N THR A 1037 39.23 11.57 -23.08
CA THR A 1037 38.68 10.63 -24.06
C THR A 1037 37.40 9.98 -23.52
N ASN A 1038 36.64 9.27 -24.37
CA ASN A 1038 35.31 8.77 -24.00
C ASN A 1038 35.39 7.51 -23.12
N ASN A 1039 34.56 7.44 -22.05
CA ASN A 1039 34.51 6.26 -21.18
C ASN A 1039 34.01 5.04 -21.97
N GLY A 1040 34.87 4.02 -22.11
CA GLY A 1040 34.54 2.73 -22.75
C GLY A 1040 34.96 2.58 -24.23
N ALA A 1041 35.43 3.64 -24.90
CA ALA A 1041 35.94 3.62 -26.27
C ALA A 1041 37.18 4.52 -26.43
N ASP A 1042 38.08 4.48 -25.44
CA ASP A 1042 39.28 5.32 -25.34
C ASP A 1042 40.48 4.81 -26.17
N HIS A 1043 40.37 3.59 -26.74
CA HIS A 1043 41.45 2.90 -27.45
C HIS A 1043 42.79 2.84 -26.70
N GLY A 1044 42.77 2.96 -25.36
CA GLY A 1044 43.94 2.91 -24.49
C GLY A 1044 44.62 4.25 -24.20
N ALA A 1045 43.96 5.39 -24.42
CA ALA A 1045 44.40 6.72 -24.00
C ALA A 1045 43.29 7.48 -23.27
N ASP A 1046 43.54 7.93 -22.04
CA ASP A 1046 42.56 8.66 -21.19
C ASP A 1046 42.54 10.18 -21.46
N GLY A 1047 43.59 10.73 -22.09
CA GLY A 1047 43.68 12.15 -22.40
C GLY A 1047 44.53 12.50 -23.61
N VAL A 1048 44.20 13.62 -24.25
CA VAL A 1048 44.88 14.12 -25.46
C VAL A 1048 45.18 15.61 -25.28
N LEU A 1049 46.42 16.02 -25.52
CA LEU A 1049 46.83 17.43 -25.49
C LEU A 1049 47.52 17.81 -26.81
N LEU A 1050 47.10 18.93 -27.38
CA LEU A 1050 47.69 19.51 -28.59
C LEU A 1050 48.49 20.75 -28.22
N ASN A 1051 49.74 20.79 -28.70
CA ASN A 1051 50.70 21.83 -28.36
C ASN A 1051 51.64 22.10 -29.55
N ASN A 1052 52.00 23.36 -29.75
CA ASN A 1052 52.98 23.81 -30.74
C ASN A 1052 54.37 23.16 -30.61
N SER A 1053 54.75 22.72 -29.40
CA SER A 1053 56.02 22.01 -29.14
C SER A 1053 55.96 20.49 -29.31
N GLY A 1054 54.76 19.92 -29.59
CA GLY A 1054 54.55 18.49 -29.82
C GLY A 1054 53.36 17.94 -29.05
N ASN A 1055 52.51 17.17 -29.73
CA ASN A 1055 51.28 16.62 -29.14
C ASN A 1055 51.56 15.48 -28.17
N ILE A 1056 50.72 15.39 -27.14
CA ILE A 1056 50.85 14.45 -26.03
C ILE A 1056 49.62 13.55 -25.98
N LEU A 1057 49.87 12.24 -25.89
CA LEU A 1057 48.88 11.26 -25.51
C LEU A 1057 49.13 10.84 -24.06
N LEU A 1058 48.05 10.71 -23.28
CA LEU A 1058 48.10 10.45 -21.85
C LEU A 1058 47.29 9.19 -21.48
N GLN A 1059 47.84 8.35 -20.62
CA GLN A 1059 47.14 7.27 -19.93
C GLN A 1059 47.35 7.43 -18.42
N ALA A 1060 46.28 7.52 -17.65
CA ALA A 1060 46.30 7.74 -16.22
C ALA A 1060 45.76 6.52 -15.47
N LYS A 1061 46.51 6.05 -14.47
CA LYS A 1061 46.13 4.91 -13.65
C LYS A 1061 46.07 5.29 -12.18
N PHE A 1062 44.86 5.39 -11.66
CA PHE A 1062 44.64 5.62 -10.24
C PHE A 1062 44.77 4.31 -9.45
N THR A 1063 45.77 4.23 -8.56
CA THR A 1063 45.92 3.13 -7.60
C THR A 1063 46.71 3.62 -6.38
N GLN A 1064 46.27 3.21 -5.19
CA GLN A 1064 46.95 3.52 -3.92
C GLN A 1064 47.87 2.37 -3.44
N ARG A 1065 47.87 1.24 -4.16
CA ARG A 1065 48.76 0.09 -3.91
C ARG A 1065 49.95 0.12 -4.87
N GLN A 1066 50.97 -0.70 -4.60
CA GLN A 1066 52.11 -0.89 -5.52
C GLN A 1066 51.61 -1.29 -6.92
N TYR A 1067 52.12 -0.65 -7.96
CA TYR A 1067 51.77 -0.95 -9.35
C TYR A 1067 52.82 -1.88 -9.98
N ASP A 1068 52.45 -3.15 -10.12
CA ASP A 1068 53.31 -4.22 -10.66
C ASP A 1068 53.03 -4.56 -12.14
N GLY A 1069 52.14 -3.80 -12.79
CA GLY A 1069 51.71 -4.02 -14.16
C GLY A 1069 52.52 -3.26 -15.22
N TYR A 1070 52.33 -3.62 -16.49
CA TYR A 1070 52.80 -2.86 -17.66
C TYR A 1070 51.67 -2.57 -18.67
N LYS A 1071 50.42 -2.89 -18.30
CA LYS A 1071 49.24 -2.80 -19.17
C LYS A 1071 48.98 -1.37 -19.65
N GLY A 1072 49.05 -0.38 -18.75
CA GLY A 1072 48.82 1.02 -19.10
C GLY A 1072 49.86 1.58 -20.08
N ILE A 1073 51.08 1.05 -20.04
CA ILE A 1073 52.15 1.39 -20.99
C ILE A 1073 51.86 0.78 -22.37
N GLN A 1074 51.34 -0.45 -22.42
CA GLN A 1074 50.95 -1.08 -23.68
C GLN A 1074 49.71 -0.43 -24.31
N GLU A 1075 48.73 -0.07 -23.49
CA GLU A 1075 47.50 0.61 -23.90
C GLU A 1075 47.85 1.92 -24.64
N ILE A 1076 48.66 2.78 -24.03
CA ILE A 1076 49.01 4.07 -24.65
C ILE A 1076 49.92 3.93 -25.87
N HIS A 1077 50.83 2.95 -25.87
CA HIS A 1077 51.67 2.66 -27.04
C HIS A 1077 50.83 2.19 -28.23
N SER A 1078 49.79 1.41 -27.97
CA SER A 1078 48.87 0.88 -28.99
C SER A 1078 47.86 1.93 -29.46
N ALA A 1079 47.50 2.88 -28.59
CA ALA A 1079 46.59 3.98 -28.89
C ALA A 1079 47.20 4.96 -29.92
N LYS A 1080 48.51 5.23 -29.84
CA LYS A 1080 49.22 6.21 -30.69
C LYS A 1080 48.82 6.17 -32.18
N PRO A 1081 48.95 5.06 -32.94
CA PRO A 1081 48.62 5.04 -34.37
C PRO A 1081 47.14 5.34 -34.67
N ILE A 1082 46.22 5.00 -33.76
CA ILE A 1082 44.77 5.24 -33.92
C ILE A 1082 44.50 6.74 -33.82
N TYR A 1083 45.04 7.38 -32.78
CA TYR A 1083 44.89 8.82 -32.57
C TYR A 1083 45.63 9.64 -33.63
N GLU A 1084 46.80 9.20 -34.11
CA GLU A 1084 47.52 9.87 -35.22
C GLU A 1084 46.70 9.85 -36.52
N SER A 1085 46.01 8.74 -36.80
CA SER A 1085 45.12 8.60 -37.96
C SER A 1085 43.88 9.51 -37.85
N ALA A 1086 43.21 9.49 -36.70
CA ALA A 1086 41.98 10.24 -36.48
C ALA A 1086 42.21 11.77 -36.43
N MET A 1087 43.25 12.22 -35.73
CA MET A 1087 43.56 13.64 -35.53
C MET A 1087 44.48 14.22 -36.62
N ARG A 1088 44.94 13.39 -37.57
CA ARG A 1088 45.88 13.75 -38.65
C ARG A 1088 47.12 14.52 -38.15
N SER A 1089 47.59 14.17 -36.96
CA SER A 1089 48.64 14.88 -36.24
C SER A 1089 49.55 13.89 -35.52
N SER A 1090 50.86 14.10 -35.52
CA SER A 1090 51.81 13.19 -34.87
C SER A 1090 51.88 13.40 -33.35
N PHE A 1091 51.91 12.33 -32.56
CA PHE A 1091 52.08 12.37 -31.11
C PHE A 1091 53.53 12.07 -30.74
N GLY A 1092 54.28 13.15 -30.44
CA GLY A 1092 55.71 13.08 -30.15
C GLY A 1092 56.05 12.62 -28.73
N ARG A 1093 55.09 12.74 -27.80
CA ARG A 1093 55.25 12.34 -26.39
C ARG A 1093 54.09 11.47 -25.95
N LEU A 1094 54.41 10.34 -25.30
CA LEU A 1094 53.45 9.44 -24.67
C LEU A 1094 53.73 9.45 -23.18
N ILE A 1095 52.72 9.73 -22.35
CA ILE A 1095 52.88 9.87 -20.91
C ILE A 1095 51.97 8.89 -20.19
N PHE A 1096 52.56 8.07 -19.31
CA PHE A 1096 51.83 7.23 -18.37
C PHE A 1096 51.92 7.83 -16.97
N VAL A 1097 50.77 8.05 -16.33
CA VAL A 1097 50.67 8.75 -15.04
C VAL A 1097 50.02 7.87 -14.00
N THR A 1098 50.53 7.86 -12.76
CA THR A 1098 49.92 7.07 -11.69
C THR A 1098 50.16 7.64 -10.29
N ASN A 1099 49.16 7.49 -9.41
CA ASN A 1099 49.25 7.86 -7.99
C ASN A 1099 49.87 6.75 -7.11
N SER A 1100 50.39 5.67 -7.71
CA SER A 1100 51.00 4.57 -6.97
C SER A 1100 52.25 5.04 -6.18
N PRO A 1101 52.39 4.66 -4.90
CA PRO A 1101 53.57 5.02 -4.10
C PRO A 1101 54.84 4.26 -4.52
N LEU A 1102 54.71 3.09 -5.16
CA LEU A 1102 55.83 2.23 -5.58
C LEU A 1102 55.54 1.63 -6.96
N LEU A 1103 56.49 1.80 -7.89
CA LEU A 1103 56.44 1.24 -9.25
C LEU A 1103 57.46 0.10 -9.39
N ALA A 1104 57.03 -1.02 -9.96
CA ALA A 1104 57.93 -2.14 -10.22
C ALA A 1104 59.03 -1.76 -11.24
N LYS A 1105 60.24 -2.31 -11.05
CA LYS A 1105 61.38 -2.07 -11.94
C LYS A 1105 61.08 -2.42 -13.41
N ARG A 1106 60.30 -3.48 -13.63
CA ARG A 1106 59.84 -3.92 -14.96
C ARG A 1106 59.00 -2.87 -15.69
N THR A 1107 58.20 -2.09 -14.96
CA THR A 1107 57.37 -1.01 -15.52
C THR A 1107 58.24 0.10 -16.13
N HIS A 1108 59.32 0.48 -15.46
CA HIS A 1108 60.30 1.44 -15.99
C HIS A 1108 61.10 0.90 -17.18
N GLU A 1109 61.52 -0.37 -17.14
CA GLU A 1109 62.25 -1.02 -18.24
C GLU A 1109 61.41 -1.10 -19.54
N ILE A 1110 60.12 -1.45 -19.43
CA ILE A 1110 59.21 -1.50 -20.57
C ILE A 1110 58.87 -0.09 -21.08
N ALA A 1111 58.62 0.87 -20.19
CA ALA A 1111 58.37 2.26 -20.59
C ALA A 1111 59.54 2.85 -21.38
N ALA A 1112 60.78 2.61 -20.94
CA ALA A 1112 61.98 3.05 -21.65
C ALA A 1112 62.12 2.39 -23.03
N THR A 1113 61.74 1.11 -23.17
CA THR A 1113 61.74 0.39 -24.45
C THR A 1113 60.70 0.95 -25.42
N CYS A 1114 59.54 1.34 -24.91
CA CYS A 1114 58.42 1.89 -25.70
C CYS A 1114 58.51 3.42 -25.89
N GLY A 1115 59.51 4.10 -25.35
CA GLY A 1115 59.65 5.56 -25.43
C GLY A 1115 58.56 6.33 -24.68
N ILE A 1116 58.02 5.77 -23.60
CA ILE A 1116 56.94 6.36 -22.79
C ILE A 1116 57.52 6.99 -21.52
N GLU A 1117 57.11 8.24 -21.26
CA GLU A 1117 57.45 8.98 -20.04
C GLU A 1117 56.55 8.51 -18.89
N VAL A 1118 57.13 8.18 -17.74
CA VAL A 1118 56.39 7.71 -16.55
C VAL A 1118 56.40 8.79 -15.50
N LEU A 1119 55.22 9.28 -15.13
CA LEU A 1119 55.02 10.20 -14.01
C LEU A 1119 54.45 9.46 -12.81
N GLY A 1120 55.31 9.25 -11.81
CA GLY A 1120 54.93 8.66 -10.54
C GLY A 1120 54.42 9.68 -9.53
N ARG A 1121 53.93 9.20 -8.38
CA ARG A 1121 53.38 10.02 -7.30
C ARG A 1121 54.29 11.17 -6.86
N THR A 1122 55.59 10.94 -6.70
CA THR A 1122 56.54 11.98 -6.24
C THR A 1122 56.61 13.16 -7.22
N GLN A 1123 56.59 12.87 -8.53
CA GLN A 1123 56.61 13.91 -9.56
C GLN A 1123 55.26 14.64 -9.64
N LEU A 1124 54.14 13.93 -9.51
CA LEU A 1124 52.82 14.54 -9.41
C LEU A 1124 52.72 15.53 -8.25
N LEU A 1125 53.23 15.16 -7.07
CA LEU A 1125 53.23 16.06 -5.91
C LEU A 1125 54.11 17.29 -6.14
N THR A 1126 55.27 17.12 -6.79
CA THR A 1126 56.15 18.25 -7.14
C THR A 1126 55.44 19.21 -8.11
N TYR A 1127 54.76 18.69 -9.13
CA TYR A 1127 53.99 19.52 -10.05
C TYR A 1127 52.76 20.16 -9.39
N LEU A 1128 52.11 19.47 -8.46
CA LEU A 1128 51.04 20.04 -7.65
C LEU A 1128 51.53 21.07 -6.64
N GLU A 1129 52.84 21.19 -6.37
CA GLU A 1129 53.49 22.27 -5.60
C GLU A 1129 53.92 23.46 -6.47
N GLU A 1130 54.19 23.23 -7.76
CA GLU A 1130 54.56 24.28 -8.71
C GLU A 1130 53.36 24.92 -9.43
N TYR A 1131 52.30 24.15 -9.71
CA TYR A 1131 51.12 24.59 -10.46
C TYR A 1131 49.85 24.49 -9.59
N ASP A 1132 49.14 25.61 -9.44
CA ASP A 1132 47.89 25.65 -8.69
C ASP A 1132 46.74 25.05 -9.53
N ILE A 1133 46.19 23.93 -9.05
CA ILE A 1133 44.98 23.31 -9.59
C ILE A 1133 43.96 23.17 -8.48
N THR A 1134 42.75 23.65 -8.75
CA THR A 1134 41.63 23.60 -7.83
C THR A 1134 40.66 22.48 -8.19
N LEU A 1135 39.79 22.10 -7.26
CA LEU A 1135 38.71 21.14 -7.56
C LEU A 1135 37.76 21.69 -8.63
N LYS A 1136 37.57 23.01 -8.69
CA LYS A 1136 36.83 23.70 -9.76
C LYS A 1136 37.41 23.43 -11.14
N ASP A 1137 38.74 23.46 -11.27
CA ASP A 1137 39.41 23.22 -12.56
C ASP A 1137 39.18 21.77 -13.03
N ILE A 1138 39.24 20.80 -12.10
CA ILE A 1138 38.91 19.39 -12.37
C ILE A 1138 37.46 19.24 -12.82
N LEU A 1139 36.52 19.82 -12.07
CA LEU A 1139 35.09 19.71 -12.38
C LEU A 1139 34.76 20.41 -13.70
N SER A 1140 35.40 21.54 -13.98
CA SER A 1140 35.31 22.22 -15.28
C SER A 1140 35.83 21.33 -16.41
N ARG A 1141 36.93 20.61 -16.20
CA ARG A 1141 37.48 19.66 -17.17
C ARG A 1141 36.55 18.47 -17.40
N LEU A 1142 35.93 17.93 -16.36
CA LEU A 1142 34.95 16.84 -16.45
C LEU A 1142 33.65 17.26 -17.16
N GLY A 1143 33.26 18.54 -17.04
CA GLY A 1143 32.09 19.11 -17.71
C GLY A 1143 32.30 19.49 -19.18
N LYS A 1144 33.53 19.42 -19.72
CA LYS A 1144 33.83 19.68 -21.13
C LYS A 1144 33.55 18.45 -22.00
N ASP A 1145 33.20 18.69 -23.26
CA ASP A 1145 33.00 17.62 -24.24
C ASP A 1145 34.25 16.73 -24.36
N ARG A 1146 34.02 15.41 -24.26
CA ARG A 1146 35.07 14.40 -24.41
C ARG A 1146 35.39 14.17 -25.89
N LEU A 1147 36.67 13.94 -26.18
CA LEU A 1147 37.14 13.64 -27.52
C LEU A 1147 36.65 12.25 -27.94
N ARG A 1148 35.99 12.19 -29.09
CA ARG A 1148 35.57 10.95 -29.75
C ARG A 1148 36.49 10.70 -30.94
N VAL A 1149 37.16 9.55 -30.93
CA VAL A 1149 38.09 9.10 -31.97
C VAL A 1149 37.53 7.92 -32.71
#